data_AF-A0A8I6TEL1-F1
#
_entry.id   AF-A0A8I6TEL1-F1
#
_cell.length_a   1.000
_cell.length_b   1.000
_cell.length_c   1.000
_cell.angle_alpha   90.00
_cell.angle_beta   90.00
_cell.angle_gamma   90.00
#
_symmetry.space_group_name_H-M   'P 1'
#
loop_
_entity.id
_entity.type
_entity.pdbx_description
1 polymer ?
#
loop_
_entity_poly.entity_id
_entity_poly.type
_entity_poly.pdbx_seq_one_letter_code
_entity_poly.pdbx_strand_id
1 'polypeptide(L)'
;MAMLKVVGASWEQTRLTFFLLGVVGIMAVIAIFFYEIPVTKNDGFYAATVYWKQGSNFRVRYWGQNNDPTQISPGVARAYYREDSSHTGWATLEIQTTPSYPDWVQAYAAGLLEGSLCWRMIYWHWQNTVANTCKNREEFCDKIRRKVLENAEKMKAEAKIKDATDAYWHQVNMFYTQLAGLEEGWKNGVSRSRKEKIFNIPHVDFIWMNSASDLRDLEFQYNVTKSYDPASPANSIALLKYLPNSMPNFILAHEAAGYYSEMLRVQKKYSFNFHYTSHSDSLLVPGNTTIFTSYPGSLYSQDDFYHVLGKNNLTIAGSSIKNYNNSLWDKVNLENLMLGPRVVAANRLSKNAKTWTKIMSRNHSGTGNKQWLVVETVQGMPKLWVLEQMPGITVSRDMSKIWYNYSYWVSYGVPYFEEVRNVSGYDEEGDGVYMVNRMKIVLDVLSKGQKDVVDEETMVKLMRHPEITALGRSDIFVLNITGDMTYQMVDDTGFSVHYNPHKIKNQSHAHFVANQVSEESAKGDHDLDVHNKGFQDMFNGMINGKGPNDRLKDIRWPSTGNKVHRVHAINEDPNDSFREYDGLIDLKISLGHAAFKAAAGPPYTEYSDTVKVAPFQWSKTSLKSIPHYGQGDKWEFTPTLEKWVW
;
A
#
# COMPACT_ATOMS: atom_id res chain seq x y z
N MET A 1 80.76 -40.45 53.11
CA MET A 1 80.38 -40.65 51.70
C MET A 1 78.95 -41.21 51.72
N ALA A 2 77.95 -40.37 51.47
CA ALA A 2 76.53 -40.75 51.53
C ALA A 2 75.98 -40.85 50.10
N MET A 3 75.39 -41.99 49.78
CA MET A 3 74.86 -42.33 48.46
C MET A 3 73.42 -41.79 48.33
N LEU A 4 73.20 -40.84 47.41
CA LEU A 4 71.86 -40.33 47.06
C LEU A 4 71.14 -41.37 46.19
N LYS A 5 70.03 -41.89 46.70
CA LYS A 5 69.15 -42.84 46.00
C LYS A 5 68.12 -42.05 45.17
N VAL A 6 68.35 -41.96 43.87
CA VAL A 6 67.38 -41.39 42.92
C VAL A 6 66.29 -42.43 42.69
N VAL A 7 65.05 -42.13 43.10
CA VAL A 7 63.88 -42.96 42.79
C VAL A 7 63.38 -42.51 41.41
N GLY A 8 63.77 -43.25 40.37
CA GLY A 8 63.23 -43.06 39.03
C GLY A 8 61.74 -43.39 39.02
N ALA A 9 60.93 -42.51 38.44
CA ALA A 9 59.52 -42.79 38.19
C ALA A 9 59.39 -44.10 37.40
N SER A 10 58.49 -44.98 37.84
CA SER A 10 58.25 -46.28 37.21
C SER A 10 57.91 -46.07 35.73
N TRP A 11 58.70 -46.67 34.84
CA TRP A 11 58.50 -46.59 33.39
C TRP A 11 57.08 -47.01 32.96
N GLU A 12 56.48 -47.96 33.69
CA GLU A 12 55.08 -48.38 33.56
C GLU A 12 54.10 -47.23 33.83
N GLN A 13 54.34 -46.44 34.89
CA GLN A 13 53.50 -45.28 35.22
C GLN A 13 53.61 -44.18 34.16
N THR A 14 54.81 -43.91 33.65
CA THR A 14 55.00 -42.92 32.58
C THR A 14 54.29 -43.35 31.28
N ARG A 15 54.30 -44.65 30.94
CA ARG A 15 53.55 -45.19 29.79
C ARG A 15 52.05 -45.06 29.99
N LEU A 16 51.55 -45.39 31.18
CA LEU A 16 50.13 -45.29 31.49
C LEU A 16 49.64 -43.84 31.40
N THR A 17 50.41 -42.88 31.94
CA THR A 17 50.09 -41.45 31.85
C THR A 17 50.09 -40.96 30.41
N PHE A 18 51.06 -41.38 29.58
CA PHE A 18 51.08 -41.02 28.16
C PHE A 18 49.87 -41.59 27.40
N PHE A 19 49.46 -42.83 27.72
CA PHE A 19 48.30 -43.44 27.10
C PHE A 19 47.00 -42.74 27.50
N LEU A 20 46.86 -42.39 28.79
CA LEU A 20 45.74 -41.60 29.30
C LEU A 20 45.66 -40.22 28.63
N LEU A 21 46.80 -39.52 28.49
CA LEU A 21 46.85 -38.24 27.78
C LEU A 21 46.47 -38.38 26.30
N GLY A 22 46.92 -39.46 25.65
CA GLY A 22 46.53 -39.79 24.27
C GLY A 22 45.02 -40.03 24.14
N VAL A 23 44.42 -40.80 25.05
CA VAL A 23 42.97 -41.06 25.08
C VAL A 23 42.19 -39.78 25.35
N VAL A 24 42.62 -38.94 26.29
CA VAL A 24 41.97 -37.65 26.56
C VAL A 24 42.09 -36.71 25.36
N GLY A 25 43.26 -36.68 24.69
CA GLY A 25 43.46 -35.92 23.47
C GLY A 25 42.55 -36.38 22.33
N ILE A 26 42.42 -37.70 22.13
CA ILE A 26 41.51 -38.28 21.14
C ILE A 26 40.04 -37.96 21.50
N MET A 27 39.65 -38.08 22.76
CA MET A 27 38.31 -37.72 23.23
C MET A 27 38.01 -36.24 23.02
N ALA A 28 38.98 -35.34 23.23
CA ALA A 28 38.84 -33.92 22.95
C ALA A 28 38.70 -33.64 21.46
N VAL A 29 39.46 -34.32 20.60
CA VAL A 29 39.34 -34.23 19.14
C VAL A 29 37.98 -34.77 18.68
N ILE A 30 37.54 -35.93 19.18
CA ILE A 30 36.22 -36.49 18.90
C ILE A 30 35.13 -35.54 19.37
N ALA A 31 35.25 -34.94 20.55
CA ALA A 31 34.31 -33.92 21.00
C ALA A 31 34.30 -32.71 20.05
N ILE A 32 35.45 -32.22 19.58
CA ILE A 32 35.47 -31.09 18.63
C ILE A 32 34.81 -31.43 17.29
N PHE A 33 34.98 -32.66 16.78
CA PHE A 33 34.45 -33.07 15.48
C PHE A 33 33.02 -33.64 15.51
N PHE A 34 32.59 -34.21 16.64
CA PHE A 34 31.30 -34.90 16.80
C PHE A 34 30.38 -34.27 17.85
N TYR A 35 30.81 -33.23 18.57
CA TYR A 35 29.88 -32.38 19.31
C TYR A 35 29.10 -31.55 18.29
N GLU A 36 28.02 -32.13 17.79
CA GLU A 36 26.97 -31.40 17.09
C GLU A 36 26.44 -30.36 18.07
N ILE A 37 26.97 -29.14 18.03
CA ILE A 37 26.29 -27.99 18.60
C ILE A 37 24.93 -28.00 17.93
N PRO A 38 23.81 -28.18 18.67
CA PRO A 38 22.50 -28.15 18.05
C PRO A 38 22.42 -26.83 17.29
N VAL A 39 22.29 -26.92 15.97
CA VAL A 39 22.19 -25.74 15.12
C VAL A 39 20.94 -25.01 15.59
N THR A 40 21.12 -23.92 16.33
CA THR A 40 20.01 -23.09 16.75
C THR A 40 19.36 -22.59 15.47
N LYS A 41 18.15 -23.09 15.19
CA LYS A 41 17.42 -22.72 13.98
C LYS A 41 17.17 -21.22 14.06
N ASN A 42 17.75 -20.47 13.14
CA ASN A 42 17.57 -19.04 13.04
C ASN A 42 16.08 -18.68 12.92
N ASP A 43 15.61 -17.81 13.80
CA ASP A 43 14.23 -17.33 13.86
C ASP A 43 13.84 -16.34 12.75
N GLY A 44 14.82 -15.86 11.97
CA GLY A 44 14.62 -14.90 10.89
C GLY A 44 14.57 -13.44 11.35
N PHE A 45 14.62 -13.17 12.66
CA PHE A 45 14.48 -11.83 13.21
C PHE A 45 15.83 -11.19 13.52
N TYR A 46 16.08 -10.01 12.97
CA TYR A 46 17.30 -9.25 13.18
C TYR A 46 17.06 -8.09 14.12
N ALA A 47 17.92 -7.99 15.14
CA ALA A 47 17.89 -6.93 16.12
C ALA A 47 19.08 -5.97 16.01
N ALA A 48 18.85 -4.69 16.23
CA ALA A 48 19.91 -3.68 16.36
C ALA A 48 19.53 -2.57 17.34
N THR A 49 20.54 -1.96 17.96
CA THR A 49 20.41 -0.80 18.85
C THR A 49 21.36 0.30 18.41
N VAL A 50 20.91 1.55 18.42
CA VAL A 50 21.76 2.73 18.21
C VAL A 50 22.08 3.38 19.55
N TYR A 51 23.36 3.72 19.73
CA TYR A 51 23.85 4.50 20.86
C TYR A 51 24.41 5.83 20.40
N TRP A 52 24.24 6.85 21.24
CA TRP A 52 24.79 8.18 21.01
C TRP A 52 25.11 8.85 22.34
N LYS A 53 26.16 9.66 22.35
CA LYS A 53 26.50 10.61 23.41
C LYS A 53 26.82 11.96 22.77
N GLN A 54 26.53 13.05 23.47
CA GLN A 54 26.84 14.40 22.99
C GLN A 54 28.34 14.53 22.68
N GLY A 55 28.66 15.06 21.50
CA GLY A 55 30.04 15.18 21.01
C GLY A 55 30.64 13.89 20.42
N SER A 56 29.86 12.81 20.27
CA SER A 56 30.30 11.56 19.65
C SER A 56 29.44 11.18 18.43
N ASN A 57 29.97 10.33 17.56
CA ASN A 57 29.23 9.77 16.44
C ASN A 57 28.23 8.70 16.90
N PHE A 58 27.17 8.50 16.11
CA PHE A 58 26.24 7.40 16.31
C PHE A 58 26.95 6.05 16.16
N ARG A 59 26.65 5.09 17.05
CA ARG A 59 27.17 3.73 16.99
C ARG A 59 26.02 2.73 16.92
N VAL A 60 26.00 1.91 15.89
CA VAL A 60 25.04 0.80 15.76
C VAL A 60 25.65 -0.48 16.35
N ARG A 61 24.90 -1.15 17.23
CA ARG A 61 25.18 -2.52 17.70
C ARG A 61 24.18 -3.46 17.04
N TYR A 62 24.68 -4.39 16.23
CA TYR A 62 23.88 -5.45 15.64
C TYR A 62 23.91 -6.67 16.55
N TRP A 63 22.74 -7.12 16.98
CA TRP A 63 22.60 -8.29 17.86
C TRP A 63 22.44 -9.60 17.07
N GLY A 64 22.13 -9.52 15.77
CA GLY A 64 21.91 -10.72 14.95
C GLY A 64 20.52 -11.31 15.18
N GLN A 65 20.42 -12.64 15.13
CA GLN A 65 19.18 -13.41 15.26
C GLN A 65 19.08 -14.17 16.58
N ASN A 66 17.90 -14.72 16.88
CA ASN A 66 17.63 -15.50 18.09
C ASN A 66 17.85 -14.71 19.38
N ASN A 67 17.51 -13.42 19.37
CA ASN A 67 17.63 -12.54 20.53
C ASN A 67 16.32 -12.53 21.31
N ASP A 68 16.37 -12.62 22.64
CA ASP A 68 15.23 -12.28 23.48
C ASP A 68 14.99 -10.75 23.38
N PRO A 69 13.85 -10.31 22.83
CA PRO A 69 13.62 -8.89 22.60
C PRO A 69 13.56 -8.04 23.87
N THR A 70 13.27 -8.67 25.01
CA THR A 70 13.26 -7.98 26.31
C THR A 70 14.67 -7.64 26.81
N GLN A 71 15.68 -8.37 26.34
CA GLN A 71 17.09 -8.19 26.71
C GLN A 71 17.82 -7.19 25.80
N ILE A 72 17.21 -6.80 24.68
CA ILE A 72 17.79 -5.81 23.76
C ILE A 72 17.74 -4.44 24.41
N SER A 73 18.92 -3.92 24.75
CA SER A 73 19.09 -2.57 25.32
C SER A 73 18.39 -1.51 24.45
N PRO A 74 17.66 -0.56 25.07
CA PRO A 74 16.89 0.45 24.33
C PRO A 74 17.78 1.47 23.59
N GLY A 75 18.95 1.81 24.15
CA GLY A 75 19.85 2.82 23.59
C GLY A 75 19.12 4.15 23.32
N VAL A 76 19.49 4.83 22.24
CA VAL A 76 18.68 5.92 21.65
C VAL A 76 17.44 5.35 21.00
N ALA A 77 17.64 4.28 20.23
CA ALA A 77 16.60 3.54 19.54
C ALA A 77 17.02 2.08 19.38
N ARG A 78 16.04 1.18 19.33
CA ARG A 78 16.21 -0.23 18.99
C ARG A 78 15.22 -0.64 17.91
N ALA A 79 15.61 -1.62 17.11
CA ALA A 79 14.80 -2.15 16.02
C ALA A 79 14.79 -3.67 15.99
N TYR A 80 13.66 -4.22 15.58
CA TYR A 80 13.42 -5.64 15.35
C TYR A 80 12.83 -5.81 13.94
N TYR A 81 13.51 -6.60 13.10
CA TYR A 81 13.22 -6.70 11.68
C TYR A 81 13.11 -8.16 11.24
N ARG A 82 12.09 -8.52 10.46
CA ARG A 82 11.97 -9.84 9.83
C ARG A 82 11.70 -9.71 8.34
N GLU A 83 12.54 -10.34 7.54
CA GLU A 83 12.34 -10.45 6.09
C GLU A 83 11.54 -11.73 5.77
N ASP A 84 10.22 -11.71 5.98
CA ASP A 84 9.33 -12.88 5.78
C ASP A 84 8.49 -12.79 4.50
N SER A 85 9.01 -12.10 3.49
CA SER A 85 8.32 -11.83 2.24
C SER A 85 8.01 -13.11 1.43
N SER A 86 8.76 -14.20 1.62
CA SER A 86 8.51 -15.45 0.90
C SER A 86 7.31 -16.24 1.42
N HIS A 87 6.99 -16.15 2.72
CA HIS A 87 5.91 -16.93 3.33
C HIS A 87 4.63 -16.13 3.50
N THR A 88 4.73 -14.82 3.79
CA THR A 88 3.56 -13.97 4.06
C THR A 88 3.37 -12.87 3.01
N GLY A 89 4.37 -12.65 2.15
CA GLY A 89 4.43 -11.48 1.28
C GLY A 89 4.83 -10.18 1.99
N TRP A 90 5.04 -10.20 3.31
CA TRP A 90 5.40 -9.04 4.13
C TRP A 90 6.74 -9.22 4.83
N ALA A 91 7.59 -8.21 4.78
CA ALA A 91 8.58 -8.00 5.82
C ALA A 91 7.97 -7.20 6.99
N THR A 92 8.61 -7.23 8.16
CA THR A 92 8.14 -6.52 9.34
C THR A 92 9.27 -5.73 9.96
N LEU A 93 8.96 -4.53 10.44
CA LEU A 93 9.93 -3.65 11.08
C LEU A 93 9.28 -2.94 12.26
N GLU A 94 9.84 -3.14 13.44
CA GLU A 94 9.44 -2.45 14.65
C GLU A 94 10.61 -1.60 15.16
N ILE A 95 10.36 -0.32 15.42
CA ILE A 95 11.37 0.61 15.96
C ILE A 95 10.78 1.34 17.16
N GLN A 96 11.54 1.35 18.25
CA GLN A 96 11.22 2.08 19.47
C GLN A 96 12.36 3.03 19.82
N THR A 97 12.04 4.28 20.15
CA THR A 97 13.03 5.28 20.62
C THR A 97 12.92 5.51 22.12
N THR A 98 13.97 6.09 22.72
CA THR A 98 14.02 6.38 24.15
C THR A 98 13.81 7.88 24.40
N PRO A 99 12.91 8.27 25.34
CA PRO A 99 12.55 9.68 25.57
C PRO A 99 13.67 10.53 26.18
N SER A 100 14.74 9.93 26.70
CA SER A 100 15.85 10.65 27.34
C SER A 100 16.76 11.40 26.35
N TYR A 101 16.53 11.27 25.05
CA TYR A 101 17.34 11.88 24.00
C TYR A 101 16.56 12.96 23.26
N PRO A 102 17.22 14.01 22.73
CA PRO A 102 16.56 14.99 21.87
C PRO A 102 15.92 14.33 20.64
N ASP A 103 14.79 14.87 20.19
CA ASP A 103 13.98 14.26 19.12
C ASP A 103 14.75 14.07 17.82
N TRP A 104 15.63 15.01 17.46
CA TRP A 104 16.46 14.88 16.26
C TRP A 104 17.41 13.68 16.33
N VAL A 105 17.94 13.37 17.52
CA VAL A 105 18.81 12.21 17.76
C VAL A 105 18.00 10.93 17.64
N GLN A 106 16.80 10.92 18.23
CA GLN A 106 15.86 9.80 18.13
C GLN A 106 15.44 9.54 16.67
N ALA A 107 15.05 10.59 15.93
CA ALA A 107 14.64 10.50 14.53
C ALA A 107 15.76 9.98 13.63
N TYR A 108 16.96 10.54 13.76
CA TYR A 108 18.12 10.09 13.00
C TYR A 108 18.47 8.63 13.32
N ALA A 109 18.46 8.24 14.60
CA ALA A 109 18.73 6.87 15.02
C ALA A 109 17.69 5.86 14.49
N ALA A 110 16.40 6.24 14.47
CA ALA A 110 15.34 5.42 13.91
C ALA A 110 15.55 5.17 12.40
N GLY A 111 15.88 6.24 11.65
CA GLY A 111 16.26 6.10 10.24
C GLY A 111 17.48 5.21 10.05
N LEU A 112 18.53 5.42 10.85
CA LEU A 112 19.78 4.65 10.81
C LEU A 112 19.54 3.14 11.00
N LEU A 113 18.63 2.76 11.90
CA LEU A 113 18.23 1.38 12.12
C LEU A 113 17.46 0.80 10.94
N GLU A 114 16.45 1.50 10.43
CA GLU A 114 15.69 1.05 9.27
C GLU A 114 16.59 0.83 8.06
N GLY A 115 17.41 1.83 7.74
CA GLY A 115 18.31 1.78 6.59
C GLY A 115 19.30 0.62 6.69
N SER A 116 19.86 0.39 7.88
CA SER A 116 20.93 -0.61 8.08
C SER A 116 20.44 -2.05 8.19
N LEU A 117 19.21 -2.27 8.70
CA LEU A 117 18.58 -3.58 8.75
C LEU A 117 17.92 -3.93 7.41
N CYS A 118 17.25 -2.97 6.78
CA CYS A 118 16.49 -3.19 5.55
C CYS A 118 17.27 -2.89 4.26
N TRP A 119 18.59 -2.66 4.34
CA TRP A 119 19.40 -2.16 3.22
C TRP A 119 19.19 -2.91 1.90
N ARG A 120 19.03 -4.25 1.99
CA ARG A 120 18.83 -5.13 0.83
C ARG A 120 17.46 -4.94 0.20
N MET A 121 16.40 -4.90 1.00
CA MET A 121 15.05 -4.64 0.51
C MET A 121 14.92 -3.23 -0.06
N ILE A 122 15.56 -2.23 0.55
CA ILE A 122 15.61 -0.85 0.02
C ILE A 122 16.24 -0.85 -1.37
N TYR A 123 17.37 -1.54 -1.53
CA TYR A 123 18.06 -1.63 -2.82
C TYR A 123 17.21 -2.32 -3.88
N TRP A 124 16.60 -3.46 -3.57
CA TRP A 124 15.70 -4.15 -4.51
C TRP A 124 14.47 -3.32 -4.86
N HIS A 125 13.86 -2.64 -3.88
CA HIS A 125 12.72 -1.78 -4.13
C HIS A 125 13.10 -0.62 -5.06
N TRP A 126 14.23 0.05 -4.81
CA TRP A 126 14.76 1.08 -5.70
C TRP A 126 15.04 0.56 -7.12
N GLN A 127 15.57 -0.67 -7.26
CA GLN A 127 15.80 -1.29 -8.56
C GLN A 127 14.50 -1.58 -9.32
N ASN A 128 13.47 -2.05 -8.61
CA ASN A 128 12.18 -2.40 -9.21
C ASN A 128 11.38 -1.15 -9.59
N THR A 129 11.49 -0.08 -8.79
CA THR A 129 10.75 1.17 -8.97
C THR A 129 11.63 2.21 -9.63
N VAL A 130 12.25 3.12 -8.87
CA VAL A 130 12.94 4.33 -9.33
C VAL A 130 13.92 4.07 -10.48
N ALA A 131 14.82 3.10 -10.33
CA ALA A 131 15.85 2.83 -11.34
C ALA A 131 15.27 2.33 -12.67
N ASN A 132 14.19 1.55 -12.62
CA ASN A 132 13.53 1.04 -13.81
C ASN A 132 12.52 2.04 -14.39
N THR A 133 11.85 2.83 -13.55
CA THR A 133 10.91 3.88 -13.94
C THR A 133 11.56 4.90 -14.88
N CYS A 134 12.84 5.20 -14.67
CA CYS A 134 13.55 6.23 -15.43
C CYS A 134 14.21 5.78 -16.73
N LYS A 135 14.20 4.49 -17.05
CA LYS A 135 14.71 4.01 -18.35
C LYS A 135 13.84 4.55 -19.48
N ASN A 136 14.46 5.14 -20.49
CA ASN A 136 13.79 5.77 -21.64
C ASN A 136 12.89 6.97 -21.26
N ARG A 137 13.04 7.51 -20.04
CA ARG A 137 12.31 8.67 -19.50
C ARG A 137 13.26 9.62 -18.75
N GLU A 138 14.51 9.66 -19.18
CA GLU A 138 15.61 10.33 -18.48
C GLU A 138 15.31 11.83 -18.30
N GLU A 139 14.84 12.50 -19.36
CA GLU A 139 14.50 13.93 -19.30
C GLU A 139 13.40 14.25 -18.27
N PHE A 140 12.33 13.43 -18.25
CA PHE A 140 11.27 13.57 -17.26
C PHE A 140 11.80 13.32 -15.84
N CYS A 141 12.54 12.23 -15.66
CA CYS A 141 13.08 11.87 -14.35
C CYS A 141 14.06 12.93 -13.83
N ASP A 142 14.91 13.50 -14.68
CA ASP A 142 15.86 14.54 -14.28
C ASP A 142 15.14 15.84 -13.89
N LYS A 143 14.08 16.19 -14.63
CA LYS A 143 13.21 17.32 -14.28
C LYS A 143 12.53 17.10 -12.93
N ILE A 144 11.97 15.92 -12.68
CA ILE A 144 11.28 15.61 -11.44
C ILE A 144 12.25 15.50 -10.27
N ARG A 145 13.40 14.84 -10.43
CA ARG A 145 14.47 14.76 -9.41
C ARG A 145 14.85 16.14 -8.92
N ARG A 146 15.05 17.08 -9.84
CA ARG A 146 15.33 18.48 -9.48
C ARG A 146 14.18 19.09 -8.67
N LYS A 147 12.93 18.90 -9.09
CA LYS A 147 11.75 19.46 -8.40
C LYS A 147 11.53 18.88 -7.00
N VAL A 148 11.64 17.56 -6.82
CA VAL A 148 11.48 16.93 -5.51
C VAL A 148 12.64 17.33 -4.58
N LEU A 149 13.86 17.48 -5.10
CA LEU A 149 15.02 17.91 -4.32
C LEU A 149 14.89 19.37 -3.88
N GLU A 150 14.54 20.28 -4.81
CA GLU A 150 14.28 21.70 -4.53
C GLU A 150 13.20 21.85 -3.43
N ASN A 151 12.09 21.10 -3.57
CA ASN A 151 11.03 21.08 -2.57
C ASN A 151 11.54 20.59 -1.21
N ALA A 152 12.15 19.40 -1.16
CA ALA A 152 12.58 18.78 0.08
C ALA A 152 13.58 19.65 0.85
N GLU A 153 14.58 20.22 0.18
CA GLU A 153 15.58 21.07 0.83
C GLU A 153 14.98 22.40 1.32
N LYS A 154 14.08 23.01 0.54
CA LYS A 154 13.36 24.21 0.98
C LYS A 154 12.50 23.93 2.21
N MET A 155 11.71 22.88 2.17
CA MET A 155 10.79 22.50 3.25
C MET A 155 11.55 22.11 4.53
N LYS A 156 12.66 21.39 4.39
CA LYS A 156 13.57 21.06 5.49
C LYS A 156 14.21 22.31 6.11
N ALA A 157 14.62 23.28 5.30
CA ALA A 157 15.16 24.55 5.80
C ALA A 157 14.10 25.36 6.58
N GLU A 158 12.88 25.45 6.04
CA GLU A 158 11.76 26.10 6.72
C GLU A 158 11.40 25.39 8.04
N ALA A 159 11.37 24.05 8.02
CA ALA A 159 11.10 23.23 9.19
C ALA A 159 12.09 23.49 10.32
N LYS A 160 13.39 23.58 9.99
CA LYS A 160 14.47 23.86 10.94
C LYS A 160 14.35 25.26 11.56
N ILE A 161 13.92 26.27 10.80
CA ILE A 161 13.72 27.63 11.32
C ILE A 161 12.58 27.66 12.34
N LYS A 162 11.54 26.85 12.14
CA LYS A 162 10.31 26.84 12.95
C LYS A 162 10.28 25.72 14.00
N ASP A 163 11.39 24.99 14.16
CA ASP A 163 11.51 23.77 14.96
C ASP A 163 11.08 23.95 16.43
N ALA A 164 11.43 25.10 17.02
CA ALA A 164 11.11 25.42 18.41
C ALA A 164 9.73 26.05 18.60
N THR A 165 9.12 26.59 17.55
CA THR A 165 7.96 27.50 17.64
C THR A 165 6.69 26.96 17.02
N ASP A 166 6.77 26.02 16.08
CA ASP A 166 5.61 25.45 15.40
C ASP A 166 5.66 23.93 15.38
N ALA A 167 4.68 23.31 16.03
CA ALA A 167 4.67 21.88 16.22
C ALA A 167 4.58 21.08 14.92
N TYR A 168 3.89 21.61 13.92
CA TYR A 168 3.80 20.97 12.61
C TYR A 168 5.16 20.93 11.92
N TRP A 169 5.86 22.07 11.92
CA TRP A 169 7.18 22.18 11.29
C TRP A 169 8.25 21.40 12.04
N HIS A 170 8.15 21.27 13.36
CA HIS A 170 8.98 20.35 14.11
C HIS A 170 8.82 18.89 13.63
N GLN A 171 7.58 18.41 13.43
CA GLN A 171 7.37 17.06 12.91
C GLN A 171 7.89 16.88 11.48
N VAL A 172 7.78 17.91 10.64
CA VAL A 172 8.37 17.92 9.29
C VAL A 172 9.90 17.84 9.38
N ASN A 173 10.52 18.56 10.31
CA ASN A 173 11.97 18.47 10.55
C ASN A 173 12.37 17.05 10.99
N MET A 174 11.58 16.42 11.86
CA MET A 174 11.82 15.03 12.29
C MET A 174 11.70 14.03 11.13
N PHE A 175 10.76 14.22 10.19
CA PHE A 175 10.65 13.39 8.99
C PHE A 175 11.93 13.44 8.14
N TYR A 176 12.43 14.65 7.80
CA TYR A 176 13.65 14.78 7.00
C TYR A 176 14.91 14.36 7.77
N THR A 177 14.93 14.51 9.08
CA THR A 177 16.03 14.00 9.94
C THR A 177 16.05 12.47 9.94
N GLN A 178 14.88 11.82 10.02
CA GLN A 178 14.76 10.38 9.89
C GLN A 178 15.17 9.89 8.49
N LEU A 179 14.85 10.64 7.44
CA LEU A 179 15.26 10.32 6.07
C LEU A 179 16.78 10.39 5.88
N ALA A 180 17.45 11.39 6.48
CA ALA A 180 18.90 11.46 6.49
C ALA A 180 19.53 10.27 7.26
N GLY A 181 18.91 9.87 8.38
CA GLY A 181 19.30 8.66 9.10
C GLY A 181 19.13 7.40 8.26
N LEU A 182 18.03 7.28 7.51
CA LEU A 182 17.73 6.16 6.61
C LEU A 182 18.81 5.98 5.55
N GLU A 183 19.20 7.06 4.88
CA GLU A 183 20.26 7.02 3.87
C GLU A 183 21.59 6.56 4.46
N GLU A 184 22.00 7.13 5.61
CA GLU A 184 23.24 6.71 6.27
C GLU A 184 23.17 5.26 6.77
N GLY A 185 22.00 4.85 7.25
CA GLY A 185 21.72 3.47 7.66
C GLY A 185 21.91 2.52 6.50
N TRP A 186 21.38 2.87 5.32
CA TRP A 186 21.54 2.09 4.11
C TRP A 186 23.01 1.90 3.73
N LYS A 187 23.80 2.98 3.73
CA LYS A 187 25.26 2.93 3.48
C LYS A 187 25.98 2.01 4.48
N ASN A 188 25.62 2.10 5.76
CA ASN A 188 26.14 1.20 6.80
C ASN A 188 25.77 -0.27 6.56
N GLY A 189 24.54 -0.55 6.15
CA GLY A 189 24.09 -1.89 5.80
C GLY A 189 24.86 -2.48 4.61
N VAL A 190 25.07 -1.69 3.57
CA VAL A 190 25.86 -2.08 2.38
C VAL A 190 27.31 -2.37 2.76
N SER A 191 27.97 -1.45 3.48
CA SER A 191 29.36 -1.63 3.94
C SER A 191 29.50 -2.89 4.80
N ARG A 192 28.58 -3.10 5.74
CA ARG A 192 28.53 -4.30 6.60
C ARG A 192 28.39 -5.60 5.78
N SER A 193 27.64 -5.57 4.69
CA SER A 193 27.43 -6.75 3.84
C SER A 193 28.65 -7.14 3.01
N ARG A 194 29.70 -6.30 2.95
CA ARG A 194 30.90 -6.45 2.10
C ARG A 194 30.59 -6.62 0.61
N LYS A 195 29.42 -6.14 0.16
CA LYS A 195 29.01 -6.19 -1.25
C LYS A 195 29.40 -4.91 -1.97
N GLU A 196 30.68 -4.81 -2.34
CA GLU A 196 31.25 -3.65 -3.04
C GLU A 196 30.64 -3.39 -4.44
N LYS A 197 29.90 -4.37 -4.99
CA LYS A 197 29.25 -4.27 -6.32
C LYS A 197 27.83 -3.67 -6.29
N ILE A 198 27.35 -3.18 -5.14
CA ILE A 198 26.04 -2.53 -5.05
C ILE A 198 26.15 -1.09 -5.55
N PHE A 199 25.31 -0.72 -6.51
CA PHE A 199 25.24 0.67 -6.97
C PHE A 199 24.77 1.59 -5.85
N ASN A 200 25.44 2.73 -5.70
CA ASN A 200 25.03 3.75 -4.75
C ASN A 200 23.68 4.34 -5.15
N ILE A 201 22.72 4.39 -4.22
CA ILE A 201 21.45 5.08 -4.43
C ILE A 201 21.71 6.60 -4.25
N PRO A 202 21.39 7.44 -5.25
CA PRO A 202 21.51 8.88 -5.11
C PRO A 202 20.62 9.43 -4.00
N HIS A 203 21.05 10.49 -3.29
CA HIS A 203 20.26 11.15 -2.24
C HIS A 203 18.84 11.49 -2.69
N VAL A 204 18.71 12.04 -3.90
CA VAL A 204 17.41 12.41 -4.48
C VAL A 204 16.47 11.22 -4.68
N ASP A 205 17.00 10.01 -4.87
CA ASP A 205 16.17 8.82 -5.04
C ASP A 205 15.61 8.30 -3.71
N PHE A 206 16.23 8.63 -2.56
CA PHE A 206 15.60 8.45 -1.24
C PHE A 206 14.43 9.40 -1.04
N ILE A 207 14.55 10.65 -1.52
CA ILE A 207 13.43 11.60 -1.53
C ILE A 207 12.34 11.09 -2.47
N TRP A 208 12.69 10.61 -3.66
CA TRP A 208 11.75 10.04 -4.63
C TRP A 208 10.90 8.91 -4.02
N MET A 209 11.52 7.93 -3.35
CA MET A 209 10.80 6.85 -2.64
C MET A 209 9.88 7.38 -1.51
N ASN A 210 10.09 8.60 -1.04
CA ASN A 210 9.29 9.29 -0.02
C ASN A 210 8.33 10.35 -0.61
N SER A 211 8.21 10.40 -1.94
CA SER A 211 7.29 11.26 -2.70
C SER A 211 6.45 10.44 -3.70
N ALA A 212 6.44 9.11 -3.62
CA ALA A 212 5.83 8.22 -4.61
C ALA A 212 4.37 8.56 -4.93
N SER A 213 3.57 8.92 -3.91
CA SER A 213 2.17 9.32 -4.10
C SER A 213 2.05 10.64 -4.87
N ASP A 214 2.91 11.61 -4.57
CA ASP A 214 2.96 12.90 -5.26
C ASP A 214 3.42 12.74 -6.71
N LEU A 215 4.37 11.83 -6.94
CA LEU A 215 4.93 11.56 -8.25
C LEU A 215 3.90 11.02 -9.23
N ARG A 216 2.90 10.25 -8.77
CA ARG A 216 1.79 9.80 -9.63
C ARG A 216 0.99 10.98 -10.18
N ASP A 217 0.65 11.97 -9.35
CA ASP A 217 -0.02 13.19 -9.82
C ASP A 217 0.86 14.01 -10.77
N LEU A 218 2.17 14.08 -10.49
CA LEU A 218 3.12 14.77 -11.37
C LEU A 218 3.26 14.07 -12.73
N GLU A 219 3.23 12.74 -12.80
CA GLU A 219 3.21 12.00 -14.06
C GLU A 219 1.99 12.36 -14.92
N PHE A 220 0.81 12.51 -14.30
CA PHE A 220 -0.39 12.99 -14.98
C PHE A 220 -0.26 14.45 -15.42
N GLN A 221 0.23 15.34 -14.55
CA GLN A 221 0.45 16.75 -14.87
C GLN A 221 1.38 16.93 -16.09
N TYR A 222 2.42 16.09 -16.21
CA TYR A 222 3.37 16.15 -17.32
C TYR A 222 2.99 15.25 -18.51
N ASN A 223 1.86 14.55 -18.47
CA ASN A 223 1.36 13.64 -19.50
C ASN A 223 2.38 12.56 -19.90
N VAL A 224 2.96 11.88 -18.92
CA VAL A 224 3.99 10.84 -19.11
C VAL A 224 3.70 9.55 -18.34
N THR A 225 2.45 9.31 -17.95
CA THR A 225 2.05 8.17 -17.10
C THR A 225 2.45 6.82 -17.70
N LYS A 226 2.92 5.90 -16.84
CA LYS A 226 3.40 4.55 -17.21
C LYS A 226 2.37 3.43 -17.22
N SER A 227 1.13 3.72 -16.81
CA SER A 227 0.05 2.72 -16.71
C SER A 227 -0.21 2.07 -18.08
N TYR A 228 -0.23 0.74 -18.09
CA TYR A 228 -0.42 -0.09 -19.29
C TYR A 228 -1.74 0.19 -20.01
N ASP A 229 -2.80 0.42 -19.23
CA ASP A 229 -4.12 0.74 -19.73
C ASP A 229 -4.72 1.95 -18.99
N PRO A 230 -4.60 3.17 -19.52
CA PRO A 230 -5.28 4.33 -18.95
C PRO A 230 -6.82 4.21 -18.94
N ALA A 231 -7.41 3.27 -19.70
CA ALA A 231 -8.83 2.93 -19.62
C ALA A 231 -9.15 1.87 -18.54
N SER A 232 -8.15 1.27 -17.89
CA SER A 232 -8.31 0.36 -16.75
C SER A 232 -7.31 0.65 -15.62
N PRO A 233 -7.24 1.89 -15.11
CA PRO A 233 -6.31 2.18 -14.04
C PRO A 233 -6.75 1.53 -12.73
N ALA A 234 -5.79 1.05 -11.96
CA ALA A 234 -6.06 0.53 -10.64
C ALA A 234 -6.40 1.67 -9.66
N ASN A 235 -7.55 1.57 -9.00
CA ASN A 235 -7.96 2.48 -7.93
C ASN A 235 -7.95 1.74 -6.60
N SER A 236 -7.43 2.36 -5.55
CA SER A 236 -7.54 1.80 -4.21
C SER A 236 -9.02 1.75 -3.78
N ILE A 237 -9.37 0.71 -3.04
CA ILE A 237 -10.75 0.45 -2.59
C ILE A 237 -10.74 0.33 -1.07
N ALA A 238 -11.68 1.00 -0.39
CA ALA A 238 -11.93 0.82 1.02
C ALA A 238 -13.41 0.60 1.31
N LEU A 239 -13.72 -0.36 2.17
CA LEU A 239 -15.06 -0.57 2.71
C LEU A 239 -15.01 -0.45 4.23
N LEU A 240 -15.69 0.56 4.76
CA LEU A 240 -15.89 0.75 6.20
C LEU A 240 -17.31 0.33 6.57
N LYS A 241 -17.45 -0.75 7.31
CA LYS A 241 -18.74 -1.30 7.75
C LYS A 241 -18.96 -1.00 9.22
N TYR A 242 -20.13 -0.43 9.54
CA TYR A 242 -20.59 -0.22 10.90
C TYR A 242 -21.28 -1.49 11.43
N LEU A 243 -20.92 -1.90 12.65
CA LEU A 243 -21.42 -3.09 13.32
C LEU A 243 -22.01 -2.68 14.69
N PRO A 244 -23.24 -2.15 14.75
CA PRO A 244 -23.81 -1.54 15.96
C PRO A 244 -23.92 -2.49 17.15
N ASN A 245 -24.04 -3.80 16.89
CA ASN A 245 -24.26 -4.84 17.90
C ASN A 245 -22.99 -5.67 18.19
N SER A 246 -21.82 -5.18 17.78
CA SER A 246 -20.54 -5.87 17.92
C SER A 246 -19.53 -5.00 18.67
N MET A 247 -18.55 -5.66 19.31
CA MET A 247 -17.38 -5.00 19.89
C MET A 247 -16.13 -5.69 19.33
N PRO A 248 -15.30 -5.00 18.52
CA PRO A 248 -15.43 -3.63 18.03
C PRO A 248 -16.67 -3.37 17.13
N ASN A 249 -17.13 -2.13 17.09
CA ASN A 249 -18.36 -1.71 16.40
C ASN A 249 -18.16 -1.24 14.95
N PHE A 250 -16.99 -1.53 14.38
CA PHE A 250 -16.73 -1.33 12.96
C PHE A 250 -15.66 -2.29 12.46
N ILE A 251 -15.68 -2.52 11.16
CA ILE A 251 -14.63 -3.21 10.42
C ILE A 251 -14.27 -2.40 9.19
N LEU A 252 -12.98 -2.22 8.92
CA LEU A 252 -12.45 -1.49 7.76
C LEU A 252 -11.61 -2.44 6.92
N ALA A 253 -11.92 -2.54 5.63
CA ALA A 253 -11.03 -3.12 4.64
C ALA A 253 -10.44 -2.04 3.73
N HIS A 254 -9.20 -2.23 3.31
CA HIS A 254 -8.52 -1.37 2.34
C HIS A 254 -7.62 -2.20 1.41
N GLU A 255 -7.82 -2.08 0.10
CA GLU A 255 -6.98 -2.65 -0.95
C GLU A 255 -6.28 -1.50 -1.67
N ALA A 256 -4.94 -1.51 -1.65
CA ALA A 256 -4.14 -0.47 -2.27
C ALA A 256 -3.92 -0.77 -3.76
N ALA A 257 -4.00 0.25 -4.60
CA ALA A 257 -3.59 0.17 -5.99
C ALA A 257 -2.14 0.60 -6.21
N GLY A 258 -1.36 -0.20 -6.93
CA GLY A 258 0.04 0.09 -7.26
C GLY A 258 0.58 -0.76 -8.40
N TYR A 259 1.81 -0.48 -8.80
CA TYR A 259 2.49 -1.28 -9.81
C TYR A 259 2.93 -2.62 -9.21
N TYR A 260 2.89 -3.69 -10.00
CA TYR A 260 3.32 -5.00 -9.51
C TYR A 260 4.83 -5.03 -9.14
N SER A 261 5.63 -4.20 -9.79
CA SER A 261 7.05 -3.95 -9.44
C SER A 261 7.23 -3.39 -8.01
N GLU A 262 6.23 -2.70 -7.45
CA GLU A 262 6.26 -2.11 -6.11
C GLU A 262 6.00 -3.13 -5.00
N MET A 263 5.59 -4.36 -5.30
CA MET A 263 5.09 -5.34 -4.32
C MET A 263 6.13 -5.89 -3.31
N LEU A 264 7.29 -5.27 -3.14
CA LEU A 264 8.08 -5.48 -1.93
C LEU A 264 7.44 -4.73 -0.78
N ARG A 265 6.84 -5.46 0.17
CA ARG A 265 6.00 -4.88 1.22
C ARG A 265 6.63 -4.99 2.60
N VAL A 266 6.40 -3.98 3.45
CA VAL A 266 6.85 -3.95 4.84
C VAL A 266 5.70 -3.47 5.74
N GLN A 267 5.34 -4.25 6.75
CA GLN A 267 4.52 -3.76 7.87
C GLN A 267 5.44 -3.07 8.88
N LYS A 268 5.12 -1.84 9.26
CA LYS A 268 5.96 -1.01 10.14
C LYS A 268 5.22 -0.63 11.40
N LYS A 269 5.92 -0.69 12.53
CA LYS A 269 5.48 -0.12 13.80
C LYS A 269 6.56 0.80 14.32
N TYR A 270 6.23 2.08 14.46
CA TYR A 270 7.09 3.08 15.05
C TYR A 270 6.51 3.54 16.38
N SER A 271 7.27 3.40 17.46
CA SER A 271 6.96 3.93 18.79
C SER A 271 7.99 4.99 19.15
N PHE A 272 7.69 6.24 18.79
CA PHE A 272 8.61 7.38 18.90
C PHE A 272 8.20 8.33 20.01
N ASN A 273 9.15 8.69 20.86
CA ASN A 273 8.97 9.64 21.95
C ASN A 273 9.32 11.07 21.52
N PHE A 274 8.65 11.55 20.46
CA PHE A 274 8.80 12.92 20.00
C PHE A 274 7.86 13.88 20.73
N HIS A 275 8.27 15.13 20.81
CA HIS A 275 7.57 16.23 21.43
C HIS A 275 6.86 17.08 20.38
N TYR A 276 5.97 17.99 20.81
CA TYR A 276 5.33 18.93 19.89
C TYR A 276 6.37 19.79 19.19
N THR A 277 7.36 20.31 19.91
CA THR A 277 8.41 21.20 19.43
C THR A 277 9.76 20.83 20.05
N SER A 278 10.86 21.39 19.53
CA SER A 278 12.20 21.17 20.07
C SER A 278 12.48 21.89 21.41
N HIS A 279 11.49 22.59 21.99
CA HIS A 279 11.63 23.29 23.27
C HIS A 279 11.75 22.29 24.42
N SER A 280 12.57 22.57 25.44
CA SER A 280 12.85 21.64 26.55
C SER A 280 11.60 21.18 27.30
N ASP A 281 10.63 22.08 27.44
CA ASP A 281 9.39 21.85 28.22
C ASP A 281 8.22 21.38 27.34
N SER A 282 8.49 21.04 26.08
CA SER A 282 7.47 20.59 25.15
C SER A 282 6.92 19.23 25.56
N LEU A 283 5.61 19.01 25.39
CA LEU A 283 4.97 17.73 25.73
C LEU A 283 5.15 16.71 24.59
N LEU A 284 5.05 15.42 24.90
CA LEU A 284 4.99 14.37 23.89
C LEU A 284 3.78 14.54 22.96
N VAL A 285 3.98 14.21 21.68
CA VAL A 285 2.88 14.15 20.72
C VAL A 285 1.93 12.99 21.05
N PRO A 286 0.62 13.14 20.78
CA PRO A 286 -0.38 12.13 21.14
C PRO A 286 -0.23 10.83 20.34
N GLY A 287 0.08 10.91 19.05
CA GLY A 287 0.25 9.75 18.17
C GLY A 287 1.68 9.24 18.21
N ASN A 288 2.14 8.83 19.39
CA ASN A 288 3.52 8.37 19.59
C ASN A 288 3.78 6.97 18.99
N THR A 289 2.73 6.17 18.80
CA THR A 289 2.85 4.85 18.17
C THR A 289 1.98 4.80 16.92
N THR A 290 2.61 4.46 15.78
CA THR A 290 1.92 4.30 14.49
C THR A 290 2.27 2.93 13.91
N ILE A 291 1.25 2.17 13.52
CA ILE A 291 1.36 0.87 12.84
C ILE A 291 0.75 1.01 11.44
N PHE A 292 1.47 0.61 10.40
CA PHE A 292 1.05 0.86 9.03
C PHE A 292 1.69 -0.10 8.02
N THR A 293 1.04 -0.28 6.87
CA THR A 293 1.63 -0.97 5.71
C THR A 293 2.44 0.01 4.87
N SER A 294 3.60 -0.41 4.38
CA SER A 294 4.57 0.46 3.72
C SER A 294 5.47 -0.34 2.76
N TYR A 295 6.52 0.32 2.30
CA TYR A 295 7.50 -0.14 1.34
C TYR A 295 8.92 0.05 1.91
N PRO A 296 9.92 -0.72 1.45
CA PRO A 296 11.30 -0.53 1.85
C PRO A 296 11.78 0.89 1.54
N GLY A 297 12.30 1.59 2.55
CA GLY A 297 12.86 2.93 2.38
C GLY A 297 11.84 4.08 2.38
N SER A 298 10.55 3.78 2.50
CA SER A 298 9.50 4.80 2.64
C SER A 298 9.12 5.00 4.11
N LEU A 299 9.23 6.22 4.62
CA LEU A 299 8.95 6.55 6.03
C LEU A 299 7.45 6.72 6.34
N TYR A 300 6.59 6.57 5.33
CA TYR A 300 5.14 6.64 5.44
C TYR A 300 4.48 5.49 4.65
N SER A 301 3.16 5.35 4.73
CA SER A 301 2.42 4.38 3.91
C SER A 301 2.12 5.00 2.54
N GLN A 302 2.45 4.32 1.44
CA GLN A 302 2.06 4.82 0.11
C GLN A 302 0.69 4.28 -0.33
N ASP A 303 0.25 3.16 0.26
CA ASP A 303 -1.14 2.68 0.23
C ASP A 303 -2.03 3.76 0.85
N ASP A 304 -1.57 4.21 2.02
CA ASP A 304 -2.22 4.87 3.14
C ASP A 304 -3.18 3.98 3.92
N PHE A 305 -2.62 3.19 4.86
CA PHE A 305 -3.36 2.48 5.91
C PHE A 305 -2.61 2.58 7.24
N TYR A 306 -3.23 3.16 8.27
CA TYR A 306 -2.60 3.41 9.57
C TYR A 306 -3.51 3.08 10.74
N HIS A 307 -2.93 2.48 11.78
CA HIS A 307 -3.39 2.59 13.15
C HIS A 307 -2.50 3.58 13.88
N VAL A 308 -3.07 4.67 14.37
CA VAL A 308 -2.39 5.64 15.23
C VAL A 308 -2.88 5.43 16.65
N LEU A 309 -1.99 5.00 17.53
CA LEU A 309 -2.26 4.80 18.94
C LEU A 309 -1.87 6.05 19.70
N GLY A 310 -2.82 6.57 20.47
CA GLY A 310 -2.65 7.82 21.20
C GLY A 310 -3.74 8.03 22.22
N LYS A 311 -4.09 9.30 22.48
CA LYS A 311 -5.19 9.62 23.42
C LYS A 311 -6.51 8.98 22.98
N ASN A 312 -6.83 9.14 21.70
CA ASN A 312 -7.88 8.38 21.02
C ASN A 312 -7.22 7.64 19.87
N ASN A 313 -7.61 6.39 19.65
CA ASN A 313 -7.01 5.58 18.59
C ASN A 313 -7.68 5.91 17.26
N LEU A 314 -6.86 6.14 16.23
CA LEU A 314 -7.33 6.41 14.87
C LEU A 314 -7.03 5.23 13.96
N THR A 315 -8.01 4.84 13.15
CA THR A 315 -7.85 3.91 12.04
C THR A 315 -8.08 4.69 10.75
N ILE A 316 -7.06 4.73 9.89
CA ILE A 316 -7.00 5.67 8.77
C ILE A 316 -6.75 4.89 7.49
N ALA A 317 -7.54 5.17 6.45
CA ALA A 317 -7.31 4.69 5.09
C ALA A 317 -7.37 5.83 4.08
N GLY A 318 -6.51 5.81 3.08
CA GLY A 318 -6.46 6.80 2.00
C GLY A 318 -6.61 6.15 0.63
N SER A 319 -7.59 6.59 -0.15
CA SER A 319 -7.78 6.14 -1.54
C SER A 319 -7.51 7.28 -2.50
N SER A 320 -6.63 7.04 -3.48
CA SER A 320 -6.26 8.05 -4.48
C SER A 320 -7.46 8.52 -5.28
N ILE A 321 -7.61 9.82 -5.41
CA ILE A 321 -8.62 10.45 -6.28
C ILE A 321 -7.88 11.20 -7.38
N LYS A 322 -8.20 10.87 -8.64
CA LYS A 322 -7.51 11.44 -9.79
C LYS A 322 -8.09 12.78 -10.19
N ASN A 323 -7.27 13.65 -10.76
CA ASN A 323 -7.75 14.87 -11.40
C ASN A 323 -7.87 14.66 -12.92
N TYR A 324 -9.07 14.84 -13.46
CA TYR A 324 -9.34 14.78 -14.90
C TYR A 324 -9.48 16.17 -15.55
N ASN A 325 -9.43 17.24 -14.75
CA ASN A 325 -9.43 18.61 -15.25
C ASN A 325 -7.99 19.15 -15.34
N ASN A 326 -7.45 19.24 -16.56
CA ASN A 326 -6.09 19.73 -16.79
C ASN A 326 -5.82 21.14 -16.22
N SER A 327 -6.84 22.01 -16.21
CA SER A 327 -6.70 23.38 -15.67
C SER A 327 -6.47 23.40 -14.16
N LEU A 328 -6.83 22.33 -13.44
CA LEU A 328 -6.61 22.24 -12.00
C LEU A 328 -5.12 22.08 -11.67
N TRP A 329 -4.30 21.56 -12.59
CA TRP A 329 -2.86 21.40 -12.40
C TRP A 329 -2.12 22.73 -12.22
N ASP A 330 -2.66 23.85 -12.71
CA ASP A 330 -2.10 25.19 -12.49
C ASP A 330 -2.13 25.60 -11.01
N LYS A 331 -2.93 24.93 -10.18
CA LYS A 331 -3.00 25.15 -8.73
C LYS A 331 -2.00 24.30 -7.94
N VAL A 332 -1.24 23.42 -8.59
CA VAL A 332 -0.15 22.70 -7.94
C VAL A 332 0.93 23.70 -7.55
N ASN A 333 1.30 23.68 -6.27
CA ASN A 333 2.33 24.56 -5.74
C ASN A 333 3.43 23.72 -5.07
N LEU A 334 4.52 23.47 -5.81
CA LEU A 334 5.69 22.74 -5.31
C LEU A 334 6.57 23.57 -4.36
N GLU A 335 6.16 24.78 -4.00
CA GLU A 335 6.73 25.52 -2.87
C GLU A 335 6.11 25.11 -1.52
N ASN A 336 5.08 24.25 -1.53
CA ASN A 336 4.40 23.67 -0.37
C ASN A 336 4.79 22.18 -0.17
N LEU A 337 4.38 21.57 0.94
CA LEU A 337 4.78 20.20 1.30
C LEU A 337 4.09 19.12 0.45
N MET A 338 4.89 18.16 0.00
CA MET A 338 4.45 16.86 -0.54
C MET A 338 3.81 15.97 0.53
N LEU A 339 3.15 14.87 0.16
CA LEU A 339 2.31 14.07 1.04
C LEU A 339 3.03 13.48 2.27
N GLY A 340 4.18 12.85 2.07
CA GLY A 340 4.87 12.07 3.12
C GLY A 340 5.06 12.82 4.46
N PRO A 341 5.72 13.99 4.48
CA PRO A 341 5.88 14.77 5.70
C PRO A 341 4.54 15.21 6.34
N ARG A 342 3.52 15.49 5.51
CA ARG A 342 2.21 15.99 5.98
C ARG A 342 1.43 14.91 6.72
N VAL A 343 1.33 13.72 6.13
CA VAL A 343 0.58 12.61 6.75
C VAL A 343 1.27 12.13 8.03
N VAL A 344 2.61 12.11 8.05
CA VAL A 344 3.39 11.78 9.25
C VAL A 344 3.16 12.82 10.36
N ALA A 345 3.17 14.11 10.03
CA ALA A 345 2.86 15.17 10.99
C ALA A 345 1.42 15.06 11.53
N ALA A 346 0.44 14.79 10.66
CA ALA A 346 -0.95 14.62 11.05
C ALA A 346 -1.15 13.42 11.99
N ASN A 347 -0.55 12.27 11.67
CA ASN A 347 -0.56 11.06 12.49
C ASN A 347 0.01 11.33 13.89
N ARG A 348 1.16 12.00 13.99
CA ARG A 348 1.82 12.27 15.27
C ARG A 348 1.04 13.28 16.13
N LEU A 349 0.57 14.38 15.54
CA LEU A 349 0.05 15.52 16.30
C LEU A 349 -1.43 15.40 16.70
N SER A 350 -2.18 14.51 16.06
CA SER A 350 -3.64 14.51 16.16
C SER A 350 -4.16 13.78 17.39
N LYS A 351 -5.16 14.38 18.04
CA LYS A 351 -5.82 13.83 19.22
C LYS A 351 -7.14 13.15 18.89
N ASN A 352 -7.70 13.43 17.71
CA ASN A 352 -8.98 12.97 17.22
C ASN A 352 -9.07 13.16 15.70
N ALA A 353 -10.10 12.60 15.07
CA ALA A 353 -10.25 12.59 13.61
C ALA A 353 -10.37 14.01 13.01
N LYS A 354 -11.12 14.92 13.68
CA LYS A 354 -11.25 16.32 13.25
C LYS A 354 -9.92 17.07 13.23
N THR A 355 -9.09 16.88 14.26
CA THR A 355 -7.77 17.53 14.30
C THR A 355 -6.85 16.97 13.23
N TRP A 356 -6.96 15.68 12.92
CA TRP A 356 -6.20 15.04 11.86
C TRP A 356 -6.47 15.67 10.51
N THR A 357 -7.75 15.83 10.13
CA THR A 357 -8.10 16.46 8.86
C THR A 357 -7.58 17.89 8.78
N LYS A 358 -7.69 18.68 9.86
CA LYS A 358 -7.17 20.06 9.90
C LYS A 358 -5.65 20.13 9.71
N ILE A 359 -4.89 19.23 10.33
CA ILE A 359 -3.42 19.22 10.23
C ILE A 359 -2.99 18.75 8.83
N MET A 360 -3.66 17.73 8.30
CA MET A 360 -3.39 17.19 6.97
C MET A 360 -3.62 18.23 5.83
N SER A 361 -4.58 19.14 6.01
CA SER A 361 -4.87 20.23 5.06
C SER A 361 -3.80 21.33 5.01
N ARG A 362 -2.88 21.37 5.97
CA ARG A 362 -1.91 22.47 6.09
C ARG A 362 -0.84 22.37 5.01
N ASN A 363 -0.53 23.50 4.36
CA ASN A 363 0.61 23.66 3.44
C ASN A 363 0.74 22.53 2.39
N HIS A 364 -0.38 22.06 1.81
CA HIS A 364 -0.34 21.00 0.81
C HIS A 364 0.10 21.53 -0.56
N SER A 365 0.85 20.71 -1.30
CA SER A 365 1.30 20.99 -2.67
C SER A 365 0.21 20.86 -3.73
N GLY A 366 -0.89 20.16 -3.43
CA GLY A 366 -1.86 19.73 -4.44
C GLY A 366 -1.48 18.43 -5.16
N THR A 367 -0.53 17.68 -4.59
CA THR A 367 -0.12 16.35 -5.05
C THR A 367 -0.31 15.33 -3.91
N GLY A 368 -0.33 14.05 -4.25
CA GLY A 368 -0.76 12.97 -3.36
C GLY A 368 -2.27 13.03 -3.10
N ASN A 369 -3.06 13.30 -4.15
CA ASN A 369 -4.49 13.59 -4.06
C ASN A 369 -5.28 12.35 -3.61
N LYS A 370 -6.00 12.48 -2.49
CA LYS A 370 -6.67 11.35 -1.81
C LYS A 370 -8.00 11.73 -1.16
N GLN A 371 -8.91 10.77 -1.12
CA GLN A 371 -9.98 10.71 -0.11
C GLN A 371 -9.45 9.94 1.10
N TRP A 372 -9.57 10.53 2.27
CA TRP A 372 -9.13 9.98 3.55
C TRP A 372 -10.33 9.62 4.41
N LEU A 373 -10.38 8.39 4.89
CA LEU A 373 -11.29 7.95 5.94
C LEU A 373 -10.53 7.95 7.25
N VAL A 374 -10.97 8.76 8.21
CA VAL A 374 -10.34 8.89 9.53
C VAL A 374 -11.34 8.47 10.59
N VAL A 375 -11.22 7.22 11.04
CA VAL A 375 -12.11 6.61 12.03
C VAL A 375 -11.50 6.78 13.42
N GLU A 376 -12.17 7.54 14.28
CA GLU A 376 -11.79 7.74 15.67
C GLU A 376 -12.53 6.76 16.57
N THR A 377 -11.79 5.89 17.25
CA THR A 377 -12.37 5.06 18.31
C THR A 377 -12.54 5.88 19.57
N VAL A 378 -13.79 5.96 20.04
CA VAL A 378 -14.18 6.60 21.30
C VAL A 378 -15.05 5.65 22.12
N GLN A 379 -15.25 5.95 23.41
CA GLN A 379 -16.26 5.27 24.21
C GLN A 379 -17.64 5.52 23.59
N GLY A 380 -18.33 4.45 23.16
CA GLY A 380 -19.60 4.53 22.45
C GLY A 380 -19.43 4.42 20.93
N MET A 381 -20.08 5.31 20.18
CA MET A 381 -20.09 5.22 18.70
C MET A 381 -18.85 5.88 18.08
N PRO A 382 -18.16 5.20 17.13
CA PRO A 382 -16.91 5.66 16.52
C PRO A 382 -17.17 6.82 15.56
N LYS A 383 -16.32 7.84 15.54
CA LYS A 383 -16.53 8.99 14.64
C LYS A 383 -15.82 8.77 13.32
N LEU A 384 -16.48 9.12 12.21
CA LEU A 384 -15.88 9.13 10.88
C LEU A 384 -15.73 10.58 10.41
N TRP A 385 -14.49 10.98 10.14
CA TRP A 385 -14.21 12.16 9.32
C TRP A 385 -13.73 11.73 7.94
N VAL A 386 -14.27 12.40 6.92
CA VAL A 386 -13.82 12.22 5.53
C VAL A 386 -13.18 13.52 5.07
N LEU A 387 -11.99 13.42 4.46
CA LEU A 387 -11.29 14.54 3.83
C LEU A 387 -10.98 14.19 2.38
N GLU A 388 -11.24 15.12 1.46
CA GLU A 388 -10.81 15.04 0.07
C GLU A 388 -9.91 16.21 -0.24
N GLN A 389 -8.78 15.93 -0.88
CA GLN A 389 -7.79 16.94 -1.23
C GLN A 389 -7.31 16.77 -2.67
N MET A 390 -7.30 17.88 -3.39
CA MET A 390 -6.85 18.06 -4.77
C MET A 390 -6.13 19.41 -4.92
N PRO A 391 -5.50 19.73 -6.06
CA PRO A 391 -4.85 21.03 -6.22
C PRO A 391 -5.81 22.20 -5.95
N GLY A 392 -5.44 23.04 -4.98
CA GLY A 392 -6.20 24.23 -4.60
C GLY A 392 -7.56 24.01 -3.92
N ILE A 393 -7.93 22.77 -3.58
CA ILE A 393 -9.17 22.47 -2.85
C ILE A 393 -8.94 21.39 -1.78
N THR A 394 -9.48 21.63 -0.59
CA THR A 394 -9.58 20.62 0.47
C THR A 394 -10.93 20.73 1.14
N VAL A 395 -11.67 19.63 1.18
CA VAL A 395 -12.99 19.56 1.82
C VAL A 395 -12.93 18.47 2.89
N SER A 396 -13.38 18.77 4.11
CA SER A 396 -13.47 17.77 5.18
C SER A 396 -14.73 17.92 6.00
N ARG A 397 -15.41 16.81 6.29
CA ARG A 397 -16.69 16.79 7.04
C ARG A 397 -16.76 15.60 8.00
N ASP A 398 -17.52 15.77 9.07
CA ASP A 398 -17.94 14.66 9.93
C ASP A 398 -19.07 13.88 9.23
N MET A 399 -18.78 12.64 8.86
CA MET A 399 -19.69 11.76 8.12
C MET A 399 -20.31 10.68 8.99
N SER A 400 -20.16 10.76 10.32
CA SER A 400 -20.60 9.71 11.25
C SER A 400 -22.10 9.41 11.12
N LYS A 401 -22.96 10.44 11.04
CA LYS A 401 -24.41 10.25 10.91
C LYS A 401 -24.81 9.52 9.63
N ILE A 402 -24.18 9.86 8.52
CA ILE A 402 -24.41 9.22 7.21
C ILE A 402 -23.95 7.77 7.29
N TRP A 403 -22.74 7.54 7.82
CA TRP A 403 -22.20 6.19 7.99
C TRP A 403 -23.09 5.29 8.84
N TYR A 404 -23.64 5.77 9.96
CA TYR A 404 -24.57 4.97 10.77
C TYR A 404 -25.88 4.68 10.04
N ASN A 405 -26.43 5.67 9.33
CA ASN A 405 -27.70 5.52 8.62
C ASN A 405 -27.62 4.46 7.51
N TYR A 406 -26.54 4.46 6.73
CA TYR A 406 -26.32 3.47 5.68
C TYR A 406 -25.67 2.18 6.19
N SER A 407 -25.09 2.21 7.39
CA SER A 407 -24.25 1.16 7.97
C SER A 407 -22.94 0.87 7.23
N TYR A 408 -22.56 1.63 6.21
CA TYR A 408 -21.27 1.48 5.53
C TYR A 408 -20.81 2.78 4.85
N TRP A 409 -19.53 2.83 4.49
CA TRP A 409 -18.91 3.84 3.64
C TRP A 409 -17.97 3.15 2.65
N VAL A 410 -18.00 3.58 1.38
CA VAL A 410 -17.10 3.07 0.34
C VAL A 410 -16.22 4.19 -0.16
N SER A 411 -14.91 3.94 -0.21
CA SER A 411 -13.96 4.74 -0.98
C SER A 411 -13.46 3.90 -2.15
N TYR A 412 -13.47 4.44 -3.36
CA TYR A 412 -13.18 3.66 -4.57
C TYR A 412 -12.55 4.52 -5.68
N GLY A 413 -11.88 5.60 -5.29
CA GLY A 413 -11.19 6.51 -6.21
C GLY A 413 -12.08 7.56 -6.91
N VAL A 414 -13.37 7.63 -6.57
CA VAL A 414 -14.27 8.71 -7.01
C VAL A 414 -14.56 9.66 -5.83
N PRO A 415 -14.41 10.98 -5.99
CA PRO A 415 -14.76 11.94 -4.94
C PRO A 415 -16.25 11.91 -4.58
N TYR A 416 -16.52 11.92 -3.28
CA TYR A 416 -17.85 12.01 -2.68
C TYR A 416 -18.36 13.45 -2.64
N PHE A 417 -17.51 14.43 -2.28
CA PHE A 417 -17.97 15.81 -2.13
C PHE A 417 -18.16 16.46 -3.50
N GLU A 418 -19.35 17.02 -3.71
CA GLU A 418 -19.74 17.68 -4.96
C GLU A 418 -18.77 18.81 -5.31
N GLU A 419 -18.30 19.56 -4.32
CA GLU A 419 -17.33 20.64 -4.53
C GLU A 419 -16.01 20.15 -5.14
N VAL A 420 -15.60 18.92 -4.82
CA VAL A 420 -14.39 18.30 -5.38
C VAL A 420 -14.68 17.73 -6.76
N ARG A 421 -15.81 17.03 -6.96
CA ARG A 421 -16.18 16.50 -8.28
C ARG A 421 -16.32 17.58 -9.35
N ASN A 422 -17.00 18.68 -9.01
CA ASN A 422 -17.27 19.80 -9.92
C ASN A 422 -15.99 20.44 -10.48
N VAL A 423 -14.89 20.46 -9.71
CA VAL A 423 -13.63 21.09 -10.17
C VAL A 423 -12.65 20.11 -10.80
N SER A 424 -12.86 18.81 -10.63
CA SER A 424 -11.89 17.77 -10.99
C SER A 424 -12.27 16.95 -12.22
N GLY A 425 -13.36 17.33 -12.91
CA GLY A 425 -13.75 16.76 -14.20
C GLY A 425 -14.48 15.41 -14.11
N TYR A 426 -15.09 15.06 -12.97
CA TYR A 426 -15.85 13.81 -12.83
C TYR A 426 -17.26 13.89 -13.42
N ASP A 427 -17.79 15.09 -13.57
CA ASP A 427 -19.15 15.34 -14.05
C ASP A 427 -19.16 15.93 -15.49
N GLU A 428 -17.98 16.08 -16.11
CA GLU A 428 -17.79 16.56 -17.48
C GLU A 428 -17.56 15.37 -18.44
N GLU A 429 -18.09 15.43 -19.67
CA GLU A 429 -17.88 14.38 -20.67
C GLU A 429 -16.37 14.11 -20.89
N GLY A 430 -15.94 12.88 -20.63
CA GLY A 430 -14.54 12.49 -20.75
C GLY A 430 -14.14 11.34 -19.80
N ASP A 431 -12.84 11.26 -19.51
CA ASP A 431 -12.23 10.19 -18.72
C ASP A 431 -12.78 10.11 -17.28
N GLY A 432 -13.21 11.24 -16.71
CA GLY A 432 -13.82 11.28 -15.38
C GLY A 432 -15.15 10.55 -15.32
N VAL A 433 -16.10 10.88 -16.21
CA VAL A 433 -17.39 10.17 -16.31
C VAL A 433 -17.20 8.69 -16.66
N TYR A 434 -16.25 8.39 -17.54
CA TYR A 434 -15.88 7.00 -17.83
C TYR A 434 -15.43 6.25 -16.56
N MET A 435 -14.59 6.88 -15.74
CA MET A 435 -14.13 6.31 -14.47
C MET A 435 -15.28 6.08 -13.48
N VAL A 436 -16.19 7.05 -13.35
CA VAL A 436 -17.38 6.92 -12.49
C VAL A 436 -18.21 5.70 -12.90
N ASN A 437 -18.49 5.55 -14.20
CA ASN A 437 -19.28 4.44 -14.72
C ASN A 437 -18.59 3.10 -14.50
N ARG A 438 -17.28 3.04 -14.72
CA ARG A 438 -16.49 1.81 -14.49
C ARG A 438 -16.50 1.42 -13.02
N MET A 439 -16.22 2.37 -12.12
CA MET A 439 -16.14 2.08 -10.69
C MET A 439 -17.50 1.87 -10.03
N LYS A 440 -18.60 2.20 -10.71
CA LYS A 440 -19.95 1.87 -10.27
C LYS A 440 -20.13 0.36 -10.07
N ILE A 441 -19.44 -0.49 -10.84
CA ILE A 441 -19.47 -1.95 -10.65
C ILE A 441 -18.96 -2.32 -9.25
N VAL A 442 -17.80 -1.77 -8.86
CA VAL A 442 -17.24 -1.97 -7.51
C VAL A 442 -18.21 -1.48 -6.43
N LEU A 443 -18.78 -0.29 -6.63
CA LEU A 443 -19.78 0.27 -5.70
C LEU A 443 -21.02 -0.62 -5.56
N ASP A 444 -21.53 -1.17 -6.67
CA ASP A 444 -22.71 -2.03 -6.68
C ASP A 444 -22.45 -3.36 -5.95
N VAL A 445 -21.27 -3.97 -6.15
CA VAL A 445 -20.85 -5.19 -5.43
C VAL A 445 -20.76 -4.90 -3.93
N LEU A 446 -20.02 -3.86 -3.54
CA LEU A 446 -19.79 -3.55 -2.12
C LEU A 446 -21.07 -3.12 -1.41
N SER A 447 -21.91 -2.29 -2.04
CA SER A 447 -23.16 -1.80 -1.44
C SER A 447 -24.18 -2.91 -1.20
N LYS A 448 -24.24 -3.91 -2.08
CA LYS A 448 -25.10 -5.09 -1.92
C LYS A 448 -24.50 -6.07 -0.91
N GLY A 449 -23.22 -6.42 -1.09
CA GLY A 449 -22.55 -7.46 -0.30
C GLY A 449 -22.20 -7.06 1.14
N GLN A 450 -22.07 -5.77 1.46
CA GLN A 450 -21.75 -5.32 2.82
C GLN A 450 -22.77 -5.75 3.88
N LYS A 451 -23.99 -6.12 3.47
CA LYS A 451 -25.04 -6.62 4.37
C LYS A 451 -24.65 -7.94 5.02
N ASP A 452 -23.85 -8.76 4.34
CA ASP A 452 -23.40 -10.07 4.80
C ASP A 452 -22.08 -9.99 5.59
N VAL A 453 -21.48 -8.80 5.67
CA VAL A 453 -20.23 -8.58 6.40
C VAL A 453 -20.51 -8.40 7.89
N VAL A 454 -20.08 -9.39 8.67
CA VAL A 454 -20.22 -9.43 10.14
C VAL A 454 -18.89 -9.62 10.86
N ASP A 455 -17.86 -10.07 10.14
CA ASP A 455 -16.54 -10.38 10.66
C ASP A 455 -15.47 -10.22 9.58
N GLU A 456 -14.22 -10.54 9.93
CA GLU A 456 -13.08 -10.44 9.00
C GLU A 456 -13.20 -11.43 7.84
N GLU A 457 -13.72 -12.64 8.05
CA GLU A 457 -13.81 -13.68 7.01
C GLU A 457 -14.81 -13.27 5.92
N THR A 458 -16.01 -12.85 6.33
CA THR A 458 -17.04 -12.32 5.42
C THR A 458 -16.58 -11.05 4.71
N MET A 459 -15.79 -10.19 5.37
CA MET A 459 -15.14 -9.04 4.73
C MET A 459 -14.11 -9.46 3.67
N VAL A 460 -13.20 -10.39 3.96
CA VAL A 460 -12.23 -10.92 2.98
C VAL A 460 -12.97 -11.45 1.76
N LYS A 461 -14.02 -12.24 1.98
CA LYS A 461 -14.82 -12.83 0.90
C LYS A 461 -15.44 -11.77 -0.01
N LEU A 462 -15.93 -10.67 0.56
CA LEU A 462 -16.49 -9.57 -0.22
C LEU A 462 -15.43 -8.77 -0.98
N MET A 463 -14.30 -8.44 -0.33
CA MET A 463 -13.22 -7.69 -1.00
C MET A 463 -12.58 -8.52 -2.12
N ARG A 464 -12.49 -9.84 -1.96
CA ARG A 464 -12.08 -10.79 -3.01
C ARG A 464 -13.25 -11.29 -3.88
N HIS A 465 -14.33 -10.51 -4.01
CA HIS A 465 -15.42 -10.86 -4.93
C HIS A 465 -14.87 -10.95 -6.37
N PRO A 466 -15.35 -11.89 -7.22
CA PRO A 466 -14.81 -12.07 -8.57
C PRO A 466 -14.80 -10.80 -9.44
N GLU A 467 -15.84 -9.97 -9.36
CA GLU A 467 -15.93 -8.72 -10.12
C GLU A 467 -14.90 -7.67 -9.66
N ILE A 468 -14.72 -7.51 -8.34
CA ILE A 468 -13.70 -6.60 -7.79
C ILE A 468 -12.31 -7.11 -8.14
N THR A 469 -12.10 -8.42 -8.00
CA THR A 469 -10.84 -9.08 -8.32
C THR A 469 -10.50 -8.91 -9.80
N ALA A 470 -11.44 -9.14 -10.71
CA ALA A 470 -11.20 -8.98 -12.15
C ALA A 470 -10.93 -7.51 -12.53
N LEU A 471 -11.71 -6.57 -11.99
CA LEU A 471 -11.52 -5.14 -12.27
C LEU A 471 -10.22 -4.59 -11.67
N GLY A 472 -9.78 -5.11 -10.53
CA GLY A 472 -8.57 -4.70 -9.84
C GLY A 472 -7.27 -5.29 -10.40
N ARG A 473 -7.33 -6.08 -11.48
CA ARG A 473 -6.20 -6.82 -12.04
C ARG A 473 -6.00 -6.42 -13.50
N SER A 474 -5.14 -5.44 -13.77
CA SER A 474 -4.86 -5.02 -15.16
C SER A 474 -4.17 -6.10 -16.00
N ASP A 475 -3.57 -7.10 -15.35
CA ASP A 475 -2.97 -8.25 -16.04
C ASP A 475 -4.01 -9.25 -16.58
N ILE A 476 -5.29 -9.03 -16.28
CA ILE A 476 -6.41 -9.83 -16.77
C ILE A 476 -7.23 -8.99 -17.75
N PHE A 477 -7.34 -9.45 -19.00
CA PHE A 477 -8.16 -8.78 -20.01
C PHE A 477 -9.65 -9.13 -19.83
N VAL A 478 -10.49 -8.11 -19.65
CA VAL A 478 -11.95 -8.24 -19.61
C VAL A 478 -12.54 -7.69 -20.92
N LEU A 479 -13.10 -8.54 -21.77
CA LEU A 479 -13.72 -8.13 -23.03
C LEU A 479 -15.20 -7.75 -22.82
N ASN A 480 -15.53 -6.47 -23.10
CA ASN A 480 -16.85 -5.88 -23.43
C ASN A 480 -17.94 -5.81 -22.33
N ILE A 481 -18.30 -4.61 -21.84
CA ILE A 481 -19.48 -4.39 -20.97
C ILE A 481 -20.35 -3.24 -21.51
N THR A 482 -21.28 -3.60 -22.40
CA THR A 482 -22.56 -2.92 -22.55
C THR A 482 -23.66 -3.98 -22.35
N GLY A 483 -24.47 -3.83 -21.31
CA GLY A 483 -25.81 -4.44 -21.23
C GLY A 483 -25.96 -5.69 -20.37
N ASP A 484 -25.10 -6.70 -20.48
CA ASP A 484 -25.16 -7.91 -19.67
C ASP A 484 -23.76 -8.53 -19.60
N MET A 485 -23.21 -8.70 -18.39
CA MET A 485 -21.86 -9.25 -18.20
C MET A 485 -21.83 -10.72 -18.65
N THR A 486 -21.32 -10.96 -19.86
CA THR A 486 -20.95 -12.29 -20.34
C THR A 486 -19.43 -12.40 -20.29
N TYR A 487 -18.92 -13.19 -19.35
CA TYR A 487 -17.48 -13.40 -19.14
C TYR A 487 -16.91 -14.26 -20.28
N GLN A 488 -16.24 -13.66 -21.26
CA GLN A 488 -15.42 -14.42 -22.21
C GLN A 488 -13.98 -14.53 -21.70
N MET A 489 -13.57 -15.77 -21.48
CA MET A 489 -12.30 -16.17 -20.88
C MET A 489 -11.23 -16.12 -21.95
N VAL A 490 -10.05 -15.59 -21.61
CA VAL A 490 -8.89 -15.66 -22.49
C VAL A 490 -8.10 -16.92 -22.16
N ASP A 491 -7.92 -17.79 -23.16
CA ASP A 491 -7.01 -18.91 -23.12
C ASP A 491 -5.68 -18.63 -23.86
N ASP A 492 -4.75 -19.53 -23.54
CA ASP A 492 -3.41 -19.82 -24.04
C ASP A 492 -2.27 -18.80 -23.95
N THR A 493 -2.49 -17.51 -23.64
CA THR A 493 -1.37 -16.54 -23.50
C THR A 493 -1.33 -15.64 -22.25
N GLY A 494 -2.20 -15.79 -21.23
CA GLY A 494 -2.00 -15.05 -19.96
C GLY A 494 -3.17 -14.93 -18.99
N PHE A 495 -3.43 -15.99 -18.21
CA PHE A 495 -4.40 -16.13 -17.10
C PHE A 495 -5.85 -16.45 -17.47
N SER A 496 -6.26 -17.64 -17.01
CA SER A 496 -7.60 -18.18 -17.08
C SER A 496 -8.48 -17.62 -15.95
N VAL A 497 -9.55 -16.94 -16.32
CA VAL A 497 -10.77 -17.02 -15.51
C VAL A 497 -11.43 -18.37 -15.87
N HIS A 498 -12.04 -19.12 -14.95
CA HIS A 498 -12.83 -20.31 -15.31
C HIS A 498 -14.31 -20.10 -14.96
N TYR A 499 -15.17 -20.22 -15.98
CA TYR A 499 -16.61 -20.09 -15.89
C TYR A 499 -17.24 -21.48 -15.98
N ASN A 500 -18.04 -21.85 -14.98
CA ASN A 500 -18.79 -23.10 -15.00
C ASN A 500 -20.28 -22.84 -15.28
N PRO A 501 -20.75 -22.97 -16.53
CA PRO A 501 -22.15 -22.70 -16.90
C PRO A 501 -23.14 -23.66 -16.23
N HIS A 502 -22.70 -24.81 -15.71
CA HIS A 502 -23.61 -25.84 -15.18
C HIS A 502 -24.06 -25.62 -13.73
N LYS A 503 -23.52 -24.63 -12.99
CA LYS A 503 -23.87 -24.39 -11.58
C LYS A 503 -24.91 -23.27 -11.34
N ILE A 504 -25.42 -22.60 -12.38
CA ILE A 504 -26.45 -21.55 -12.24
C ILE A 504 -27.87 -22.12 -12.02
N LYS A 505 -28.07 -23.43 -12.22
CA LYS A 505 -29.34 -24.08 -11.84
C LYS A 505 -29.34 -24.41 -10.35
N ASN A 506 -29.49 -23.39 -9.51
CA ASN A 506 -30.16 -23.41 -8.19
C ASN A 506 -29.59 -22.33 -7.27
N GLN A 507 -30.00 -21.08 -7.48
CA GLN A 507 -30.21 -20.16 -6.36
C GLN A 507 -31.30 -19.14 -6.76
N SER A 508 -32.45 -19.31 -6.10
CA SER A 508 -33.66 -18.48 -6.05
C SER A 508 -34.34 -18.10 -7.38
N HIS A 509 -35.40 -18.85 -7.70
CA HIS A 509 -36.64 -18.24 -8.19
C HIS A 509 -37.09 -17.19 -7.17
N ALA A 510 -36.98 -15.90 -7.49
CA ALA A 510 -37.82 -14.88 -6.89
C ALA A 510 -39.04 -14.73 -7.80
N HIS A 511 -40.19 -15.19 -7.30
CA HIS A 511 -41.50 -14.97 -7.89
C HIS A 511 -41.71 -13.49 -8.24
N PHE A 512 -41.89 -13.20 -9.51
CA PHE A 512 -42.64 -12.03 -9.95
C PHE A 512 -44.10 -12.23 -9.49
N VAL A 513 -44.55 -11.42 -8.53
CA VAL A 513 -45.99 -11.20 -8.29
C VAL A 513 -46.31 -9.84 -8.89
N ALA A 514 -46.94 -9.86 -10.05
CA ALA A 514 -47.74 -8.77 -10.58
C ALA A 514 -49.21 -8.98 -10.18
N ASN A 515 -49.96 -7.87 -10.08
CA ASN A 515 -51.40 -7.70 -9.74
C ASN A 515 -51.64 -7.35 -8.26
N GLN A 516 -52.34 -6.29 -7.88
CA GLN A 516 -53.40 -5.48 -8.51
C GLN A 516 -53.41 -4.08 -7.85
N VAL A 517 -53.55 -3.01 -8.63
CA VAL A 517 -54.01 -1.69 -8.14
C VAL A 517 -55.39 -1.46 -8.74
N SER A 518 -56.36 -1.23 -7.86
CA SER A 518 -57.75 -0.86 -8.16
C SER A 518 -57.84 0.56 -8.71
N GLU A 519 -58.67 0.72 -9.74
CA GLU A 519 -59.18 2.00 -10.23
C GLU A 519 -60.02 2.72 -9.16
N GLU A 520 -59.87 4.04 -9.00
CA GLU A 520 -60.99 4.99 -9.09
C GLU A 520 -60.52 6.47 -9.07
N SER A 521 -60.84 7.16 -10.17
CA SER A 521 -61.22 8.59 -10.33
C SER A 521 -60.47 9.72 -9.61
N ALA A 522 -59.89 10.66 -10.38
CA ALA A 522 -60.43 12.02 -10.57
C ALA A 522 -59.51 12.93 -11.42
N LYS A 523 -60.16 13.51 -12.44
CA LYS A 523 -59.84 14.62 -13.37
C LYS A 523 -58.79 15.68 -12.96
N GLY A 524 -58.02 16.16 -13.96
CA GLY A 524 -57.49 17.52 -14.01
C GLY A 524 -56.26 17.71 -14.92
N ASP A 525 -56.41 18.48 -16.00
CA ASP A 525 -55.44 18.85 -17.05
C ASP A 525 -54.11 19.48 -16.57
N HIS A 526 -52.99 19.15 -17.21
CA HIS A 526 -52.28 19.99 -18.22
C HIS A 526 -50.81 19.53 -18.46
N ASP A 527 -50.51 19.32 -19.76
CA ASP A 527 -49.23 19.48 -20.49
C ASP A 527 -47.89 18.96 -19.94
N LEU A 528 -47.32 17.94 -20.61
CA LEU A 528 -46.18 18.13 -21.55
C LEU A 528 -45.75 16.80 -22.23
N ASP A 529 -45.95 16.77 -23.55
CA ASP A 529 -45.19 16.17 -24.67
C ASP A 529 -43.77 15.60 -24.35
N VAL A 530 -43.16 14.63 -25.04
CA VAL A 530 -43.54 13.67 -26.09
C VAL A 530 -42.32 12.73 -26.30
N HIS A 531 -42.56 11.55 -26.90
CA HIS A 531 -41.60 10.54 -27.41
C HIS A 531 -41.09 9.44 -26.47
N ASN A 532 -41.91 8.39 -26.35
CA ASN A 532 -41.48 7.02 -26.10
C ASN A 532 -41.98 6.11 -27.24
N LYS A 533 -41.32 6.15 -28.41
CA LYS A 533 -41.55 5.25 -29.56
C LYS A 533 -40.23 5.05 -30.31
N GLY A 534 -39.44 4.08 -29.86
CA GLY A 534 -38.21 3.67 -30.55
C GLY A 534 -37.78 2.23 -30.27
N PHE A 535 -38.31 1.59 -29.23
CA PHE A 535 -37.82 0.28 -28.78
C PHE A 535 -38.62 -0.91 -29.33
N GLN A 536 -39.89 -0.71 -29.73
CA GLN A 536 -40.73 -1.78 -30.29
C GLN A 536 -40.55 -2.01 -31.80
N ASP A 537 -40.06 -1.02 -32.55
CA ASP A 537 -39.83 -1.17 -34.00
C ASP A 537 -38.45 -1.79 -34.31
N MET A 538 -37.50 -1.76 -33.37
CA MET A 538 -36.20 -2.41 -33.53
C MET A 538 -36.28 -3.94 -33.38
N PHE A 539 -37.24 -4.45 -32.60
CA PHE A 539 -37.40 -5.88 -32.34
C PHE A 539 -38.08 -6.64 -33.49
N ASN A 540 -38.90 -5.99 -34.31
CA ASN A 540 -39.58 -6.63 -35.44
C ASN A 540 -38.72 -6.74 -36.72
N GLY A 541 -37.56 -6.10 -36.76
CA GLY A 541 -36.63 -6.18 -37.90
C GLY A 541 -35.69 -7.38 -37.91
N MET A 542 -35.56 -8.12 -36.79
CA MET A 542 -34.57 -9.20 -36.64
C MET A 542 -35.08 -10.62 -36.94
N ILE A 543 -36.34 -10.79 -37.38
CA ILE A 543 -36.92 -12.14 -37.58
C ILE A 543 -36.98 -12.61 -39.04
N ASN A 544 -36.66 -11.79 -40.05
CA ASN A 544 -36.70 -12.24 -41.45
C ASN A 544 -35.29 -12.40 -42.06
N GLY A 545 -34.84 -13.66 -42.09
CA GLY A 545 -33.51 -14.07 -42.52
C GLY A 545 -33.20 -13.87 -44.01
N LYS A 546 -31.93 -13.54 -44.30
CA LYS A 546 -31.20 -13.84 -45.55
C LYS A 546 -29.70 -13.94 -45.25
N GLY A 547 -29.01 -14.82 -45.99
CA GLY A 547 -27.65 -15.33 -45.72
C GLY A 547 -26.47 -14.41 -46.08
N PRO A 548 -25.22 -14.90 -45.90
CA PRO A 548 -24.06 -14.04 -45.58
C PRO A 548 -23.38 -13.30 -46.75
N ASN A 549 -23.78 -13.51 -48.02
CA ASN A 549 -22.99 -13.06 -49.18
C ASN A 549 -23.57 -11.92 -50.05
N ASP A 550 -24.72 -11.31 -49.71
CA ASP A 550 -25.39 -10.32 -50.57
C ASP A 550 -25.41 -8.87 -50.04
N ARG A 551 -24.40 -8.42 -49.28
CA ARG A 551 -24.34 -7.01 -48.80
C ARG A 551 -23.03 -6.28 -49.09
N LEU A 552 -22.45 -6.54 -50.25
CA LEU A 552 -21.40 -5.69 -50.83
C LEU A 552 -21.84 -5.22 -52.22
N LYS A 553 -22.78 -4.27 -52.24
CA LYS A 553 -22.93 -3.23 -53.27
C LYS A 553 -24.08 -2.33 -52.86
N ASP A 554 -23.84 -1.04 -53.01
CA ASP A 554 -24.77 0.08 -52.86
C ASP A 554 -25.02 0.57 -51.43
N ILE A 555 -24.27 1.61 -51.04
CA ILE A 555 -24.78 2.99 -50.88
C ILE A 555 -23.64 3.88 -50.33
N ARG A 556 -23.34 4.98 -51.04
CA ARG A 556 -22.49 6.10 -50.57
C ARG A 556 -23.30 7.01 -49.65
N TRP A 557 -22.70 7.54 -48.58
CA TRP A 557 -23.22 8.70 -47.83
C TRP A 557 -22.08 9.69 -47.49
N PRO A 558 -22.36 11.02 -47.38
CA PRO A 558 -21.35 12.06 -47.33
C PRO A 558 -20.68 12.23 -45.96
N SER A 559 -19.51 12.87 -46.01
CA SER A 559 -18.63 13.23 -44.90
C SER A 559 -19.26 14.12 -43.83
N THR A 560 -19.39 13.59 -42.62
CA THR A 560 -19.15 14.30 -41.35
C THR A 560 -18.48 13.31 -40.39
N GLY A 561 -17.26 13.65 -39.97
CA GLY A 561 -16.33 12.73 -39.31
C GLY A 561 -16.75 12.38 -37.88
N ASN A 562 -17.49 11.28 -37.73
CA ASN A 562 -17.49 10.50 -36.51
C ASN A 562 -16.15 9.77 -36.41
N LYS A 563 -15.23 10.27 -35.59
CA LYS A 563 -14.18 9.44 -35.01
C LYS A 563 -14.84 8.47 -34.03
N VAL A 564 -15.38 7.38 -34.55
CA VAL A 564 -15.56 6.16 -33.78
C VAL A 564 -14.15 5.78 -33.31
N HIS A 565 -13.88 5.91 -32.02
CA HIS A 565 -12.70 5.32 -31.41
C HIS A 565 -12.84 3.80 -31.53
N ARG A 566 -12.43 3.26 -32.69
CA ARG A 566 -11.93 1.89 -32.74
C ARG A 566 -10.74 1.88 -31.78
N VAL A 567 -10.90 1.20 -30.65
CA VAL A 567 -9.74 0.70 -29.91
C VAL A 567 -9.06 -0.22 -30.91
N HIS A 568 -8.03 0.32 -31.58
CA HIS A 568 -7.08 -0.51 -32.28
C HIS A 568 -6.61 -1.53 -31.26
N ALA A 569 -6.64 -2.82 -31.60
CA ALA A 569 -5.68 -3.73 -31.02
C ALA A 569 -4.34 -3.01 -31.16
N ILE A 570 -3.81 -2.55 -30.03
CA ILE A 570 -2.54 -1.84 -30.01
C ILE A 570 -1.59 -2.88 -30.57
N ASN A 571 -1.10 -2.64 -31.79
CA ASN A 571 0.02 -3.40 -32.30
C ASN A 571 1.04 -3.36 -31.17
N GLU A 572 1.39 -4.53 -30.63
CA GLU A 572 2.58 -4.67 -29.82
C GLU A 572 3.70 -4.08 -30.65
N ASP A 573 4.07 -2.83 -30.40
CA ASP A 573 5.30 -2.29 -30.92
C ASP A 573 6.37 -3.01 -30.09
N PRO A 574 7.16 -3.92 -30.67
CA PRO A 574 8.20 -4.62 -29.92
C PRO A 574 9.25 -3.65 -29.33
N ASN A 575 9.23 -2.36 -29.72
CA ASN A 575 10.00 -1.30 -29.08
C ASN A 575 9.33 -0.63 -27.87
N ASP A 576 8.01 -0.75 -27.66
CA ASP A 576 7.29 -0.20 -26.48
C ASP A 576 7.32 -1.20 -25.31
N SER A 577 8.54 -1.58 -24.93
CA SER A 577 8.85 -2.76 -24.09
C SER A 577 8.68 -2.57 -22.57
N PHE A 578 8.10 -1.47 -22.09
CA PHE A 578 8.11 -1.13 -20.65
C PHE A 578 6.84 -0.44 -20.11
N ARG A 579 5.66 -0.85 -20.56
CA ARG A 579 4.42 -0.50 -19.85
C ARG A 579 4.31 -1.29 -18.55
N GLU A 580 4.11 -0.60 -17.43
CA GLU A 580 3.99 -1.23 -16.11
C GLU A 580 2.51 -1.54 -15.83
N TYR A 581 2.23 -2.77 -15.42
CA TYR A 581 0.89 -3.19 -15.02
C TYR A 581 0.63 -2.75 -13.58
N ASP A 582 -0.49 -2.08 -13.38
CA ASP A 582 -0.99 -1.62 -12.09
C ASP A 582 -2.23 -2.40 -11.67
N GLY A 583 -2.41 -2.63 -10.38
CA GLY A 583 -3.55 -3.36 -9.87
C GLY A 583 -3.72 -3.13 -8.39
N LEU A 584 -4.74 -3.77 -7.83
CA LEU A 584 -4.79 -4.00 -6.39
C LEU A 584 -3.62 -4.91 -6.02
N ILE A 585 -2.85 -4.54 -4.99
CA ILE A 585 -1.58 -5.20 -4.62
C ILE A 585 -1.52 -5.63 -3.15
N ASP A 586 -2.60 -5.46 -2.42
CA ASP A 586 -2.80 -6.01 -1.08
C ASP A 586 -4.27 -5.96 -0.64
N LEU A 587 -4.51 -6.49 0.55
CA LEU A 587 -5.72 -6.30 1.34
C LEU A 587 -5.34 -6.14 2.81
N LYS A 588 -5.82 -5.07 3.47
CA LYS A 588 -5.69 -4.84 4.91
C LYS A 588 -7.09 -4.83 5.53
N ILE A 589 -7.28 -5.54 6.63
CA ILE A 589 -8.56 -5.63 7.33
C ILE A 589 -8.34 -5.36 8.81
N SER A 590 -9.07 -4.38 9.33
CA SER A 590 -9.05 -4.03 10.73
C SER A 590 -10.44 -4.15 11.33
N LEU A 591 -10.57 -5.03 12.33
CA LEU A 591 -11.72 -5.06 13.21
C LEU A 591 -11.45 -4.11 14.38
N GLY A 592 -12.03 -2.91 14.34
CA GLY A 592 -11.74 -1.84 15.29
C GLY A 592 -10.36 -1.19 15.09
N HIS A 593 -9.60 -1.01 16.17
CA HIS A 593 -8.27 -0.36 16.13
C HIS A 593 -7.17 -1.21 16.79
N ALA A 594 -7.49 -2.39 17.33
CA ALA A 594 -6.56 -3.15 18.17
C ALA A 594 -5.40 -3.72 17.34
N ALA A 595 -5.70 -4.30 16.19
CA ALA A 595 -4.75 -4.78 15.22
C ALA A 595 -5.43 -4.94 13.85
N PHE A 596 -4.65 -5.22 12.82
CA PHE A 596 -5.19 -5.54 11.49
C PHE A 596 -4.49 -6.76 10.92
N LYS A 597 -5.21 -7.50 10.07
CA LYS A 597 -4.67 -8.55 9.20
C LYS A 597 -4.31 -7.95 7.85
N ALA A 598 -3.26 -8.46 7.22
CA ALA A 598 -2.88 -8.04 5.87
C ALA A 598 -2.50 -9.22 4.98
N ALA A 599 -2.92 -9.18 3.72
CA ALA A 599 -2.47 -10.06 2.64
C ALA A 599 -1.74 -9.22 1.60
N ALA A 600 -0.57 -9.66 1.16
CA ALA A 600 0.16 -8.99 0.10
C ALA A 600 -0.15 -9.62 -1.26
N GLY A 601 -0.01 -8.83 -2.32
CA GLY A 601 -0.17 -9.26 -3.69
C GLY A 601 -1.57 -9.05 -4.24
N PRO A 602 -1.74 -9.32 -5.55
CA PRO A 602 -3.00 -9.06 -6.22
C PRO A 602 -4.11 -10.02 -5.76
N PRO A 603 -5.38 -9.57 -5.78
CA PRO A 603 -6.48 -10.41 -5.34
C PRO A 603 -6.66 -11.62 -6.26
N TYR A 604 -7.17 -12.70 -5.68
CA TYR A 604 -7.53 -13.95 -6.34
C TYR A 604 -8.78 -14.52 -5.63
N THR A 605 -9.54 -15.38 -6.32
CA THR A 605 -10.79 -15.88 -5.75
C THR A 605 -10.62 -17.29 -5.17
N GLU A 606 -10.92 -17.44 -3.87
CA GLU A 606 -10.95 -18.74 -3.18
C GLU A 606 -12.38 -19.29 -3.06
N TYR A 607 -13.38 -18.40 -2.96
CA TYR A 607 -14.73 -18.72 -2.50
C TYR A 607 -15.81 -18.71 -3.60
N SER A 608 -15.41 -18.75 -4.87
CA SER A 608 -16.33 -18.66 -6.01
C SER A 608 -16.42 -19.98 -6.77
N ASP A 609 -17.64 -20.51 -6.85
CA ASP A 609 -17.99 -21.72 -7.60
C ASP A 609 -18.19 -21.47 -9.10
N THR A 610 -18.42 -20.21 -9.48
CA THR A 610 -18.84 -19.81 -10.83
C THR A 610 -17.75 -19.08 -11.62
N VAL A 611 -16.91 -18.28 -10.94
CA VAL A 611 -15.85 -17.47 -11.56
C VAL A 611 -14.58 -17.57 -10.71
N LYS A 612 -13.57 -18.29 -11.21
CA LYS A 612 -12.27 -18.45 -10.54
C LYS A 612 -11.22 -17.56 -11.16
N VAL A 613 -10.59 -16.69 -10.37
CA VAL A 613 -9.42 -15.89 -10.75
C VAL A 613 -8.21 -16.48 -10.04
N ALA A 614 -7.22 -16.95 -10.81
CA ALA A 614 -6.04 -17.58 -10.27
C ALA A 614 -5.10 -16.57 -9.57
N PRO A 615 -4.31 -17.03 -8.58
CA PRO A 615 -3.21 -16.24 -8.02
C PRO A 615 -2.26 -15.73 -9.10
N PHE A 616 -1.79 -14.49 -8.93
CA PHE A 616 -0.79 -13.90 -9.82
C PHE A 616 0.53 -14.69 -9.75
N GLN A 617 1.18 -14.88 -10.89
CA GLN A 617 2.47 -15.58 -10.96
C GLN A 617 3.37 -14.98 -12.03
N TRP A 618 4.45 -14.30 -11.64
CA TRP A 618 5.36 -13.57 -12.53
C TRP A 618 5.75 -14.39 -13.77
N SER A 619 6.24 -15.62 -13.57
CA SER A 619 6.72 -16.52 -14.64
C SER A 619 5.66 -16.93 -15.67
N LYS A 620 4.37 -16.78 -15.34
CA LYS A 620 3.22 -17.13 -16.21
C LYS A 620 2.54 -15.92 -16.83
N THR A 621 3.06 -14.72 -16.60
CA THR A 621 2.52 -13.46 -17.14
C THR A 621 3.37 -12.98 -18.32
N SER A 622 2.81 -12.04 -19.10
CA SER A 622 3.58 -11.18 -20.00
C SER A 622 4.62 -10.32 -19.26
N LEU A 623 4.52 -10.21 -17.93
CA LEU A 623 5.33 -9.34 -17.07
C LEU A 623 6.63 -9.98 -16.58
N LYS A 624 6.90 -11.24 -16.93
CA LYS A 624 8.07 -11.99 -16.47
C LYS A 624 9.42 -11.28 -16.70
N SER A 625 9.49 -10.34 -17.66
CA SER A 625 10.66 -9.53 -17.99
C SER A 625 10.81 -8.25 -17.16
N ILE A 626 9.75 -7.80 -16.47
CA ILE A 626 9.79 -6.60 -15.62
C ILE A 626 10.66 -6.91 -14.38
N PRO A 627 11.59 -6.03 -13.98
CA PRO A 627 12.36 -6.22 -12.75
C PRO A 627 11.48 -6.33 -11.49
N HIS A 628 11.62 -7.44 -10.77
CA HIS A 628 10.89 -7.73 -9.52
C HIS A 628 11.82 -8.40 -8.49
N TYR A 629 13.02 -7.85 -8.31
CA TYR A 629 14.02 -8.35 -7.37
C TYR A 629 13.44 -8.49 -5.96
N GLY A 630 13.75 -9.60 -5.30
CA GLY A 630 13.30 -9.90 -3.94
C GLY A 630 11.83 -10.33 -3.82
N GLN A 631 11.04 -10.25 -4.90
CA GLN A 631 9.66 -10.73 -4.90
C GLN A 631 9.60 -12.24 -5.13
N GLY A 632 8.61 -12.91 -4.52
CA GLY A 632 8.28 -14.30 -4.84
C GLY A 632 7.64 -14.42 -6.23
N ASP A 633 7.76 -15.57 -6.88
CA ASP A 633 7.19 -15.81 -8.21
C ASP A 633 5.65 -15.84 -8.17
N LYS A 634 5.07 -16.63 -7.25
CA LYS A 634 3.61 -16.81 -7.11
C LYS A 634 3.09 -16.09 -5.86
N TRP A 635 2.00 -15.36 -6.02
CA TRP A 635 1.39 -14.50 -5.01
C TRP A 635 0.03 -15.07 -4.58
N GLU A 636 0.05 -15.99 -3.62
CA GLU A 636 -1.13 -16.67 -3.06
C GLU A 636 -1.24 -16.52 -1.55
N PHE A 637 -0.98 -15.30 -1.06
CA PHE A 637 -0.98 -15.02 0.37
C PHE A 637 -2.38 -14.77 0.92
N THR A 638 -2.68 -15.35 2.07
CA THR A 638 -3.89 -15.11 2.86
C THR A 638 -3.64 -14.03 3.92
N PRO A 639 -4.68 -13.32 4.40
CA PRO A 639 -4.50 -12.31 5.44
C PRO A 639 -3.89 -12.87 6.72
N THR A 640 -2.74 -12.32 7.14
CA THR A 640 -2.05 -12.70 8.38
C THR A 640 -2.03 -11.55 9.38
N LEU A 641 -2.15 -11.88 10.66
CA LEU A 641 -1.99 -10.92 11.76
C LEU A 641 -0.52 -10.87 12.19
N GLU A 642 0.07 -9.67 12.18
CA GLU A 642 1.44 -9.49 12.65
C GLU A 642 1.52 -9.49 14.18
N LYS A 643 2.56 -10.14 14.72
CA LYS A 643 2.83 -10.19 16.16
C LYS A 643 3.99 -9.25 16.48
N TRP A 644 3.66 -8.03 16.86
CA TRP A 644 4.62 -7.06 17.36
C TRP A 644 5.24 -7.51 18.68
N VAL A 645 6.47 -7.10 18.89
CA VAL A 645 7.34 -7.58 19.94
C VAL A 645 7.44 -6.62 21.12
N TRP A 646 7.36 -5.31 20.88
CA TRP A 646 7.51 -4.27 21.92
C TRP A 646 6.26 -3.45 22.21
#